data_AF-A0A930LPE4-F1
#
_entry.id   AF-A0A930LPE4-F1
#
_cell.length_a   1.000
_cell.length_b   1.000
_cell.length_c   1.000
_cell.angle_alpha   90.00
_cell.angle_beta   90.00
_cell.angle_gamma   90.00
#
_symmetry.space_group_name_H-M   'P 1'
#
loop_
_entity.id
_entity.type
_entity.pdbx_description
1 polymer ?
#
loop_
_entity_poly.entity_id
_entity_poly.type
_entity_poly.pdbx_seq_one_letter_code
_entity_poly.pdbx_strand_id
1 'polypeptide(L)'
;MNFLPFARGGRSQGATSSASEGSRVASRAGSRALGAAAASFAMVAASLGPIASGAQAADARYYDGSSSERAAASCWEVKQNNPRGKSGAYWLYTPQMSTPEQFYCDQETDGGGWVMIGRGRESWTENYNGRGDAKQLHQNPTGFDAVQLPGQTVNALLNGTHPQDLPDGVRFHRAMNVNGTAWQDFKATRAASTEWSWTLRSTMYWSNISITHPRQYRGYNYYRQEKTAGNIFRYDYSDDFRSLHFVEKPSQGYKLGFTYGSRAKITGWFQDYLLNRTSSYIYRPANDSTTPLVFTQMFLRPKVTQNDLAAKGLHAYGQQGAPASSRRALPNSYSEKWKWRTSTDTGTGKKGEMNTQVEAITEVGGAVFTGGDFAYVESASGEKVEQAFLAGYEVGTGELRRSFRPKINGQVKSVEALPNGLLAVGGSFDQVNGEYYNGFVLLDPKTGQVAKDWDIRVVSRIASVPVQIKTLHVRDGYLYIGGSFTHLKGQTSPTYAYSRNLARIKLSNGEVDWNWRPVFNGTVNGVSASEGNSHVYVAGYFTQLNGGEAFRIANITNPRQSGGDWTHEPSYVPSSAQTWDLKNERKMWGFQFDVQDAGSSVWLGGTEHMISRYEKSSMRRTYSAITREGGDFQDLHLNGNTIYGACHCGDFIYQGATKVDSEWVNATDAQTIRLVAAFDKDTGQVLPEWAPIMNGAYGYGVWESFVDSTGTLWVGGDIRKSLGANGVQPTIGFARYAPRDVAPPATPSNLKVTKNGSKDQLTWSGISERNVKYQILRDDRPIATVTDTSYSVDHRDGARYYVRAVDTADNYSASTEAVQAS
;
A
#
# COMPACT_ATOMS: atom_id res chain seq x y z
N MET A 1 -7.68 19.93 -2.77
CA MET A 1 -6.70 19.88 -3.88
C MET A 1 -6.85 18.52 -4.50
N ASN A 2 -7.51 18.44 -5.65
CA ASN A 2 -8.05 17.19 -6.14
C ASN A 2 -7.09 16.57 -7.14
N PHE A 3 -6.60 15.39 -6.79
CA PHE A 3 -6.25 14.40 -7.81
C PHE A 3 -7.57 14.01 -8.47
N LEU A 4 -7.70 14.35 -9.75
CA LEU A 4 -8.83 13.88 -10.52
C LEU A 4 -8.73 12.34 -10.61
N PRO A 5 -9.81 11.58 -10.36
CA PRO A 5 -9.86 10.19 -10.79
C PRO A 5 -9.71 10.14 -12.32
N PHE A 6 -9.22 9.01 -12.82
CA PHE A 6 -9.09 8.71 -14.24
C PHE A 6 -10.34 9.17 -15.00
N ALA A 7 -10.12 9.86 -16.13
CA ALA A 7 -11.20 10.21 -17.03
C ALA A 7 -11.92 8.91 -17.44
N ARG A 8 -13.16 8.74 -16.95
CA ARG A 8 -14.01 7.60 -17.28
C ARG A 8 -14.25 7.58 -18.80
N GLY A 9 -13.55 6.70 -19.50
CA GLY A 9 -13.98 6.24 -20.82
C GLY A 9 -15.28 5.45 -20.63
N GLY A 10 -16.41 6.08 -20.94
CA GLY A 10 -17.72 5.48 -20.75
C GLY A 10 -17.92 4.24 -21.63
N ARG A 11 -18.17 3.09 -20.98
CA ARG A 11 -18.99 2.00 -21.52
C ARG A 11 -19.55 1.16 -20.36
N SER A 12 -20.65 1.63 -19.79
CA SER A 12 -21.55 0.79 -18.99
C SER A 12 -22.87 0.66 -19.74
N GLN A 13 -23.08 -0.47 -20.43
CA GLN A 13 -24.43 -0.96 -20.65
C GLN A 13 -24.69 -2.01 -19.57
N GLY A 14 -25.46 -1.63 -18.57
CA GLY A 14 -25.98 -2.56 -17.58
C GLY A 14 -27.05 -3.43 -18.24
N ALA A 15 -26.82 -4.74 -18.29
CA ALA A 15 -27.88 -5.70 -18.51
C ALA A 15 -28.46 -6.08 -17.15
N THR A 16 -29.65 -5.55 -16.87
CA THR A 16 -30.55 -6.04 -15.84
C THR A 16 -31.06 -7.43 -16.25
N SER A 17 -30.90 -8.44 -15.40
CA SER A 17 -31.71 -9.66 -15.48
C SER A 17 -32.49 -9.86 -14.19
N SER A 18 -33.80 -9.75 -14.35
CA SER A 18 -34.84 -10.19 -13.42
C SER A 18 -35.05 -11.69 -13.57
N ALA A 19 -35.25 -12.42 -12.47
CA ALA A 19 -36.00 -13.68 -12.52
C ALA A 19 -36.73 -13.89 -11.19
N SER A 20 -38.06 -13.94 -11.27
CA SER A 20 -38.98 -14.34 -10.21
C SER A 20 -39.62 -15.70 -10.55
N GLU A 21 -39.57 -16.59 -9.55
CA GLU A 21 -40.56 -17.60 -9.11
C GLU A 21 -41.12 -18.74 -9.99
N GLY A 22 -41.14 -19.94 -9.36
CA GLY A 22 -42.19 -20.98 -9.43
C GLY A 22 -41.73 -22.34 -9.97
N SER A 23 -41.99 -23.53 -9.39
CA SER A 23 -42.63 -23.95 -8.13
C SER A 23 -42.39 -25.48 -7.89
N ARG A 24 -42.33 -25.87 -6.60
CA ARG A 24 -42.81 -27.12 -5.89
C ARG A 24 -42.52 -28.53 -6.50
N VAL A 25 -42.09 -29.54 -5.70
CA VAL A 25 -42.91 -30.37 -4.77
C VAL A 25 -42.00 -31.38 -4.02
N ALA A 26 -42.26 -31.51 -2.70
CA ALA A 26 -42.22 -32.66 -1.74
C ALA A 26 -41.20 -33.81 -1.89
N SER A 27 -40.76 -34.56 -0.87
CA SER A 27 -40.81 -34.57 0.61
C SER A 27 -40.10 -35.86 1.06
N ARG A 28 -39.39 -35.88 2.20
CA ARG A 28 -39.60 -36.82 3.34
C ARG A 28 -38.46 -36.76 4.36
N ALA A 29 -38.89 -37.05 5.59
CA ALA A 29 -38.27 -36.80 6.89
C ALA A 29 -37.27 -37.88 7.33
N GLY A 30 -36.48 -37.58 8.36
CA GLY A 30 -35.62 -38.54 9.04
C GLY A 30 -34.78 -37.99 10.19
N SER A 31 -35.42 -37.75 11.33
CA SER A 31 -34.94 -38.12 12.69
C SER A 31 -33.75 -37.40 13.36
N ARG A 32 -34.04 -37.02 14.62
CA ARG A 32 -33.20 -36.41 15.64
C ARG A 32 -32.14 -37.36 16.21
N ALA A 33 -31.03 -36.80 16.71
CA ALA A 33 -30.33 -37.33 17.87
C ALA A 33 -29.72 -36.17 18.68
N LEU A 34 -30.24 -35.98 19.90
CA LEU A 34 -29.67 -35.19 20.98
C LEU A 34 -28.59 -36.03 21.69
N GLY A 35 -27.42 -35.45 21.94
CA GLY A 35 -26.38 -36.05 22.78
C GLY A 35 -25.81 -34.99 23.71
N ALA A 36 -26.21 -35.05 24.98
CA ALA A 36 -25.68 -34.23 26.06
C ALA A 36 -24.25 -34.67 26.42
N ALA A 37 -23.33 -33.73 26.62
CA ALA A 37 -22.02 -33.99 27.22
C ALA A 37 -21.95 -33.29 28.58
N ALA A 38 -21.83 -34.12 29.62
CA ALA A 38 -21.77 -33.74 31.02
C ALA A 38 -20.44 -33.08 31.38
N ALA A 39 -20.52 -32.09 32.26
CA ALA A 39 -19.39 -31.46 32.93
C ALA A 39 -18.64 -32.47 33.81
N SER A 40 -17.31 -32.39 33.82
CA SER A 40 -16.46 -33.02 34.83
C SER A 40 -15.46 -31.98 35.33
N PHE A 41 -15.70 -31.51 36.55
CA PHE A 41 -14.76 -30.73 37.35
C PHE A 41 -13.66 -31.67 37.86
N ALA A 42 -12.40 -31.38 37.54
CA ALA A 42 -11.25 -31.95 38.24
C ALA A 42 -10.45 -30.80 38.85
N MET A 43 -10.44 -30.75 40.19
CA MET A 43 -9.61 -29.86 40.99
C MET A 43 -8.13 -30.22 40.80
N VAL A 44 -7.32 -29.24 40.40
CA VAL A 44 -5.86 -29.30 40.55
C VAL A 44 -5.49 -28.35 41.67
N ALA A 45 -5.07 -28.92 42.81
CA ALA A 45 -4.49 -28.18 43.91
C ALA A 45 -3.09 -27.69 43.51
N ALA A 46 -2.89 -26.37 43.51
CA ALA A 46 -1.62 -25.73 43.24
C ALA A 46 -0.66 -25.89 44.43
N SER A 47 0.57 -26.32 44.15
CA SER A 47 1.72 -26.15 45.03
C SER A 47 2.17 -24.69 45.01
N LEU A 48 1.97 -23.99 46.12
CA LEU A 48 2.43 -22.61 46.34
C LEU A 48 3.94 -22.61 46.66
N GLY A 49 4.76 -22.23 45.68
CA GLY A 49 6.09 -21.68 45.93
C GLY A 49 6.00 -20.18 46.26
N PRO A 50 6.94 -19.60 47.02
CA PRO A 50 6.86 -18.20 47.43
C PRO A 50 6.96 -17.28 46.22
N ILE A 51 5.87 -16.59 45.91
CA ILE A 51 5.83 -15.48 44.96
C ILE A 51 6.68 -14.36 45.58
N ALA A 52 7.68 -13.89 44.83
CA ALA A 52 8.44 -12.70 45.16
C ALA A 52 7.46 -11.52 45.33
N SER A 53 7.29 -11.09 46.57
CA SER A 53 6.53 -9.90 46.92
C SER A 53 7.32 -8.66 46.50
N GLY A 54 6.95 -8.05 45.37
CA GLY A 54 7.66 -6.88 44.86
C GLY A 54 7.15 -6.29 43.55
N ALA A 55 5.84 -6.33 43.30
CA ALA A 55 5.21 -5.47 42.30
C ALA A 55 3.86 -5.02 42.87
N GLN A 56 3.83 -3.79 43.41
CA GLN A 56 2.56 -3.13 43.69
C GLN A 56 1.80 -3.06 42.37
N ALA A 57 0.69 -3.79 42.29
CA ALA A 57 -0.33 -3.55 41.28
C ALA A 57 -0.66 -2.05 41.37
N ALA A 58 -0.28 -1.28 40.36
CA ALA A 58 -0.69 0.11 40.25
C ALA A 58 -2.21 0.14 40.38
N ASP A 59 -2.74 0.97 41.28
CA ASP A 59 -4.18 1.14 41.44
C ASP A 59 -4.78 1.37 40.05
N ALA A 60 -5.68 0.50 39.57
CA ALA A 60 -6.22 0.59 38.21
C ALA A 60 -6.83 1.97 37.92
N ARG A 61 -7.19 2.71 38.97
CA ARG A 61 -7.68 4.09 38.93
C ARG A 61 -6.61 5.15 38.65
N TYR A 62 -5.33 4.85 38.78
CA TYR A 62 -4.24 5.79 38.53
C TYR A 62 -4.18 6.21 37.05
N TYR A 63 -4.42 5.27 36.14
CA TYR A 63 -4.45 5.51 34.69
C TYR A 63 -5.84 5.99 34.26
N ASP A 64 -6.17 7.23 34.62
CA ASP A 64 -7.48 7.86 34.39
C ASP A 64 -7.55 8.73 33.12
N GLY A 65 -6.44 8.86 32.39
CA GLY A 65 -6.33 9.68 31.18
C GLY A 65 -6.29 11.19 31.42
N SER A 66 -6.13 11.65 32.66
CA SER A 66 -6.11 13.08 33.02
C SER A 66 -4.84 13.81 32.58
N SER A 67 -3.73 13.09 32.39
CA SER A 67 -2.43 13.63 31.98
C SER A 67 -1.66 12.58 31.16
N SER A 68 -0.59 13.01 30.47
CA SER A 68 0.28 12.11 29.70
C SER A 68 0.87 10.99 30.58
N GLU A 69 1.24 11.32 31.82
CA GLU A 69 1.73 10.38 32.83
C GLU A 69 0.68 9.34 33.25
N ARG A 70 -0.59 9.76 33.29
CA ARG A 70 -1.74 8.94 33.70
C ARG A 70 -2.53 8.43 32.50
N ALA A 71 -1.90 8.35 31.34
CA ALA A 71 -2.58 7.93 30.13
C ALA A 71 -3.19 6.53 30.28
N ALA A 72 -4.47 6.43 29.95
CA ALA A 72 -5.21 5.18 30.00
C ALA A 72 -4.97 4.35 28.73
N ALA A 73 -5.25 3.06 28.76
CA ALA A 73 -5.09 2.18 27.60
C ALA A 73 -6.14 2.44 26.52
N SER A 74 -7.32 2.93 26.89
CA SER A 74 -8.41 3.28 25.97
C SER A 74 -9.41 4.25 26.62
N CYS A 75 -10.22 4.92 25.81
CA CYS A 75 -11.37 5.68 26.31
C CYS A 75 -12.32 4.79 27.14
N TRP A 76 -12.42 3.50 26.83
CA TRP A 76 -13.24 2.55 27.57
C TRP A 76 -12.71 2.32 28.99
N GLU A 77 -11.40 2.16 29.15
CA GLU A 77 -10.78 2.08 30.48
C GLU A 77 -11.04 3.35 31.29
N VAL A 78 -10.88 4.54 30.68
CA VAL A 78 -11.24 5.82 31.32
C VAL A 78 -12.69 5.79 31.84
N LYS A 79 -13.62 5.24 31.04
CA LYS A 79 -15.03 5.13 31.45
C LYS A 79 -15.24 4.20 32.64
N GLN A 80 -14.50 3.08 32.68
CA GLN A 80 -14.59 2.14 33.79
C GLN A 80 -14.02 2.75 35.08
N ASN A 81 -12.91 3.49 34.95
CA ASN A 81 -12.25 4.14 36.07
C ASN A 81 -13.05 5.35 36.61
N ASN A 82 -13.73 6.07 35.72
CA ASN A 82 -14.61 7.17 36.07
C ASN A 82 -15.96 7.10 35.33
N PRO A 83 -16.96 6.38 35.90
CA PRO A 83 -18.27 6.23 35.27
C PRO A 83 -19.03 7.54 35.05
N ARG A 84 -18.67 8.62 35.77
CA ARG A 84 -19.25 9.97 35.63
C ARG A 84 -18.42 10.90 34.74
N GLY A 85 -17.34 10.40 34.14
CA GLY A 85 -16.50 11.14 33.22
C GLY A 85 -17.31 11.74 32.06
N LYS A 86 -16.92 12.95 31.65
CA LYS A 86 -17.55 13.70 30.57
C LYS A 86 -16.83 13.52 29.26
N SER A 87 -17.52 13.71 28.15
CA SER A 87 -16.88 13.68 26.84
C SER A 87 -15.85 14.82 26.72
N GLY A 88 -14.70 14.56 26.12
CA GLY A 88 -13.62 15.54 26.05
C GLY A 88 -12.26 14.93 25.69
N ALA A 89 -11.20 15.72 25.86
CA ALA A 89 -9.84 15.27 25.60
C ALA A 89 -9.31 14.42 26.76
N TYR A 90 -8.79 13.22 26.45
CA TYR A 90 -8.11 12.34 27.40
C TYR A 90 -6.81 11.82 26.81
N TRP A 91 -5.84 11.57 27.67
CA TRP A 91 -4.57 10.98 27.30
C TRP A 91 -4.69 9.45 27.21
N LEU A 92 -4.34 8.90 26.05
CA LEU A 92 -4.32 7.46 25.81
C LEU A 92 -2.91 7.00 25.44
N TYR A 93 -2.59 5.76 25.80
CA TYR A 93 -1.33 5.11 25.44
C TYR A 93 -1.49 3.60 25.32
N THR A 94 -0.88 3.04 24.27
CA THR A 94 -0.64 1.61 24.13
C THR A 94 0.82 1.41 23.73
N PRO A 95 1.41 0.22 23.94
CA PRO A 95 2.80 -0.06 23.51
C PRO A 95 3.02 0.06 21.99
N GLN A 96 1.95 0.03 21.20
CA GLN A 96 2.00 0.23 19.74
C GLN A 96 2.03 1.71 19.36
N MET A 97 1.75 2.61 20.31
CA MET A 97 1.90 4.05 20.14
C MET A 97 3.31 4.48 20.53
N SER A 98 3.83 5.48 19.84
CA SER A 98 5.13 6.06 20.13
C SER A 98 5.19 6.76 21.50
N THR A 99 4.14 7.46 21.87
CA THR A 99 4.04 8.29 23.07
C THR A 99 2.56 8.40 23.49
N PRO A 100 2.24 8.76 24.75
CA PRO A 100 0.87 9.09 25.08
C PRO A 100 0.41 10.34 24.32
N GLU A 101 -0.82 10.32 23.83
CA GLU A 101 -1.42 11.40 23.04
C GLU A 101 -2.85 11.72 23.50
N GLN A 102 -3.32 12.94 23.20
CA GLN A 102 -4.69 13.35 23.51
C GLN A 102 -5.67 12.99 22.40
N PHE A 103 -6.73 12.28 22.78
CA PHE A 103 -7.84 11.94 21.89
C PHE A 103 -9.16 12.42 22.46
N TYR A 104 -10.13 12.66 21.57
CA TYR A 104 -11.50 12.93 22.01
C TYR A 104 -12.16 11.61 22.40
N CYS A 105 -12.51 11.46 23.67
CA CYS A 105 -13.34 10.38 24.16
C CYS A 105 -14.79 10.85 24.31
N ASP A 106 -15.74 10.21 23.64
CA ASP A 106 -17.16 10.31 24.00
C ASP A 106 -17.44 9.35 25.16
N GLN A 107 -17.74 9.92 26.32
CA GLN A 107 -17.98 9.22 27.57
C GLN A 107 -19.46 9.18 27.97
N GLU A 108 -20.34 9.74 27.15
CA GLU A 108 -21.75 9.96 27.51
C GLU A 108 -22.70 9.15 26.63
N THR A 109 -22.37 8.96 25.35
CA THR A 109 -23.26 8.28 24.42
C THR A 109 -23.05 6.77 24.43
N ASP A 110 -24.15 6.00 24.43
CA ASP A 110 -24.15 4.54 24.28
C ASP A 110 -23.21 3.82 25.28
N GLY A 111 -23.24 4.28 26.53
CA GLY A 111 -22.39 3.76 27.62
C GLY A 111 -20.99 4.36 27.69
N GLY A 112 -20.60 5.22 26.75
CA GLY A 112 -19.30 5.88 26.71
C GLY A 112 -18.16 4.95 26.27
N GLY A 113 -16.93 5.45 26.42
CA GLY A 113 -15.70 4.73 26.09
C GLY A 113 -15.29 4.79 24.62
N TRP A 114 -15.85 5.72 23.84
CA TRP A 114 -15.62 5.81 22.40
C TRP A 114 -14.51 6.80 22.07
N VAL A 115 -13.51 6.39 21.28
CA VAL A 115 -12.47 7.27 20.76
C VAL A 115 -12.87 7.78 19.37
N MET A 116 -12.82 9.10 19.15
CA MET A 116 -13.06 9.69 17.82
C MET A 116 -11.82 9.49 16.95
N ILE A 117 -12.02 8.92 15.76
CA ILE A 117 -10.95 8.66 14.79
C ILE A 117 -11.03 9.56 13.55
N GLY A 118 -12.17 10.23 13.34
CA GLY A 118 -12.32 11.22 12.28
C GLY A 118 -13.62 11.99 12.39
N ARG A 119 -13.65 13.20 11.83
CA ARG A 119 -14.85 14.05 11.75
C ARG A 119 -14.80 14.95 10.52
N GLY A 120 -15.97 15.32 9.99
CA GLY A 120 -16.08 16.26 8.88
C GLY A 120 -17.37 16.11 8.09
N ARG A 121 -17.68 17.12 7.28
CA ARG A 121 -18.75 17.12 6.28
C ARG A 121 -18.16 16.88 4.88
N GLU A 122 -17.02 17.49 4.58
CA GLU A 122 -16.38 17.37 3.27
C GLU A 122 -14.87 17.12 3.34
N SER A 123 -14.29 16.89 2.17
CA SER A 123 -12.85 16.77 1.98
C SER A 123 -12.23 15.62 2.77
N TRP A 124 -13.02 14.56 3.01
CA TRP A 124 -12.50 13.29 3.50
C TRP A 124 -11.49 12.70 2.51
N THR A 125 -10.65 11.78 2.97
CA THR A 125 -9.74 11.00 2.12
C THR A 125 -9.80 9.53 2.47
N GLU A 126 -9.41 8.70 1.49
CA GLU A 126 -9.19 7.26 1.67
C GLU A 126 -7.71 6.92 1.84
N ASN A 127 -6.82 7.93 1.81
CA ASN A 127 -5.39 7.73 2.06
C ASN A 127 -5.18 7.20 3.48
N TYR A 128 -4.33 6.18 3.62
CA TYR A 128 -3.98 5.57 4.90
C TYR A 128 -3.40 6.59 5.90
N ASN A 129 -2.69 7.60 5.44
CA ASN A 129 -2.10 8.65 6.29
C ASN A 129 -3.14 9.60 6.92
N GLY A 130 -4.43 9.43 6.61
CA GLY A 130 -5.48 10.31 7.10
C GLY A 130 -5.36 11.72 6.53
N ARG A 131 -5.89 12.71 7.25
CA ARG A 131 -5.93 14.10 6.79
C ARG A 131 -6.10 15.08 7.94
N GLY A 132 -5.48 16.25 7.79
CA GLY A 132 -5.64 17.38 8.71
C GLY A 132 -4.80 17.22 9.98
N ASP A 133 -4.88 18.22 10.86
CA ASP A 133 -4.23 18.16 12.17
C ASP A 133 -5.09 17.34 13.14
N ALA A 134 -4.59 16.16 13.54
CA ALA A 134 -5.26 15.24 14.46
C ALA A 134 -5.72 15.89 15.77
N LYS A 135 -5.03 16.94 16.25
CA LYS A 135 -5.42 17.66 17.48
C LYS A 135 -6.80 18.31 17.37
N GLN A 136 -7.20 18.67 16.15
CA GLN A 136 -8.50 19.26 15.89
C GLN A 136 -9.66 18.31 16.18
N LEU A 137 -9.44 16.99 16.30
CA LEU A 137 -10.50 16.06 16.72
C LEU A 137 -10.96 16.34 18.16
N HIS A 138 -10.05 16.70 19.06
CA HIS A 138 -10.40 17.02 20.45
C HIS A 138 -10.52 18.53 20.74
N GLN A 139 -9.87 19.39 19.95
CA GLN A 139 -9.97 20.85 20.10
C GLN A 139 -11.18 21.46 19.37
N ASN A 140 -11.57 20.89 18.24
CA ASN A 140 -12.69 21.37 17.42
C ASN A 140 -13.46 20.17 16.83
N PRO A 141 -14.22 19.42 17.66
CA PRO A 141 -14.86 18.18 17.24
C PRO A 141 -15.96 18.36 16.17
N THR A 142 -16.37 19.61 15.86
CA THR A 142 -17.50 19.92 14.96
C THR A 142 -17.11 20.72 13.71
N GLY A 143 -15.83 20.84 13.37
CA GLY A 143 -15.41 21.54 12.14
C GLY A 143 -15.78 20.77 10.86
N PHE A 144 -16.11 21.47 9.77
CA PHE A 144 -16.62 20.85 8.54
C PHE A 144 -15.56 20.21 7.63
N ASP A 145 -14.36 20.78 7.54
CA ASP A 145 -13.28 20.11 6.79
C ASP A 145 -12.84 18.83 7.51
N ALA A 146 -12.71 17.74 6.77
CA ALA A 146 -12.38 16.46 7.38
C ALA A 146 -11.01 16.47 8.08
N VAL A 147 -11.02 15.95 9.30
CA VAL A 147 -9.84 15.56 10.06
C VAL A 147 -9.96 14.07 10.33
N GLN A 148 -8.91 13.31 10.04
CA GLN A 148 -8.86 11.85 10.14
C GLN A 148 -7.51 11.44 10.71
N LEU A 149 -7.52 10.57 11.72
CA LEU A 149 -6.30 9.94 12.20
C LEU A 149 -5.66 9.08 11.10
N PRO A 150 -4.32 9.00 11.02
CA PRO A 150 -3.64 7.99 10.23
C PRO A 150 -4.06 6.58 10.64
N GLY A 151 -4.13 5.65 9.68
CA GLY A 151 -4.45 4.24 9.94
C GLY A 151 -3.49 3.60 10.93
N GLN A 152 -2.20 3.97 10.87
CA GLN A 152 -1.19 3.55 11.86
C GLN A 152 -1.60 3.94 13.29
N THR A 153 -2.06 5.17 13.51
CA THR A 153 -2.53 5.64 14.82
C THR A 153 -3.79 4.90 15.26
N VAL A 154 -4.73 4.65 14.34
CA VAL A 154 -5.94 3.88 14.65
C VAL A 154 -5.58 2.45 15.06
N ASN A 155 -4.72 1.77 14.30
CA ASN A 155 -4.24 0.43 14.62
C ASN A 155 -3.48 0.39 15.97
N ALA A 156 -2.69 1.42 16.27
CA ALA A 156 -2.00 1.55 17.55
C ALA A 156 -2.98 1.66 18.74
N LEU A 157 -4.05 2.46 18.60
CA LEU A 157 -5.13 2.53 19.61
C LEU A 157 -5.85 1.20 19.82
N LEU A 158 -5.89 0.33 18.81
CA LEU A 158 -6.50 -1.00 18.90
C LEU A 158 -5.60 -2.04 19.58
N ASN A 159 -4.30 -1.74 19.73
CA ASN A 159 -3.29 -2.58 20.38
C ASN A 159 -3.34 -4.05 19.91
N GLY A 160 -3.36 -4.25 18.59
CA GLY A 160 -3.40 -5.58 17.95
C GLY A 160 -4.78 -6.23 17.87
N THR A 161 -5.85 -5.56 18.31
CA THR A 161 -7.23 -5.98 17.99
C THR A 161 -7.55 -5.58 16.55
N HIS A 162 -7.95 -6.51 15.69
CA HIS A 162 -8.33 -6.15 14.32
C HIS A 162 -9.67 -5.41 14.29
N PRO A 163 -9.89 -4.46 13.36
CA PRO A 163 -11.16 -3.74 13.27
C PRO A 163 -12.39 -4.64 13.13
N GLN A 164 -12.24 -5.80 12.49
CA GLN A 164 -13.31 -6.77 12.34
C GLN A 164 -13.72 -7.48 13.63
N ASP A 165 -12.82 -7.51 14.62
CA ASP A 165 -13.02 -8.17 15.91
C ASP A 165 -13.50 -7.20 16.99
N LEU A 166 -13.76 -5.93 16.63
CA LEU A 166 -14.27 -4.94 17.58
C LEU A 166 -15.71 -5.28 18.00
N PRO A 167 -15.97 -5.54 19.30
CA PRO A 167 -17.28 -5.99 19.76
C PRO A 167 -18.43 -5.03 19.44
N ASP A 168 -18.13 -3.74 19.37
CA ASP A 168 -19.11 -2.68 19.14
C ASP A 168 -19.02 -2.08 17.72
N GLY A 169 -18.12 -2.60 16.89
CA GLY A 169 -17.85 -2.11 15.55
C GLY A 169 -17.44 -0.65 15.49
N VAL A 170 -17.88 0.02 14.42
CA VAL A 170 -17.66 1.44 14.14
C VAL A 170 -18.95 2.19 14.39
N ARG A 171 -18.89 3.30 15.12
CA ARG A 171 -20.02 4.22 15.29
C ARG A 171 -19.85 5.47 14.44
N PHE A 172 -20.88 5.81 13.69
CA PHE A 172 -21.01 7.03 12.90
C PHE A 172 -22.09 7.90 13.56
N HIS A 173 -21.71 9.10 13.96
CA HIS A 173 -22.60 10.09 14.54
C HIS A 173 -22.76 11.23 13.55
N ARG A 174 -23.93 11.33 12.91
CA ARG A 174 -24.15 12.24 11.77
C ARG A 174 -25.33 13.17 11.96
N ALA A 175 -25.22 14.36 11.38
CA ALA A 175 -26.22 15.41 11.50
C ALA A 175 -27.50 15.06 10.74
N MET A 176 -28.66 15.20 11.40
CA MET A 176 -29.99 14.98 10.82
C MET A 176 -30.67 16.27 10.37
N ASN A 177 -30.10 17.43 10.68
CA ASN A 177 -30.58 18.72 10.22
C ASN A 177 -29.44 19.70 9.91
N VAL A 178 -29.76 20.76 9.17
CA VAL A 178 -28.78 21.77 8.73
C VAL A 178 -28.14 22.55 9.89
N ASN A 179 -28.80 22.63 11.04
CA ASN A 179 -28.34 23.40 12.20
C ASN A 179 -27.42 22.59 13.16
N GLY A 180 -27.29 21.27 12.97
CA GLY A 180 -26.50 20.42 13.86
C GLY A 180 -27.13 20.22 15.25
N THR A 181 -28.46 20.30 15.37
CA THR A 181 -29.18 20.15 16.65
C THR A 181 -29.88 18.79 16.82
N ALA A 182 -29.92 17.99 15.76
CA ALA A 182 -30.44 16.63 15.78
C ALA A 182 -29.42 15.68 15.14
N TRP A 183 -29.24 14.53 15.77
CA TRP A 183 -28.17 13.59 15.43
C TRP A 183 -28.70 12.17 15.34
N GLN A 184 -28.11 11.38 14.44
CA GLN A 184 -28.36 9.95 14.30
C GLN A 184 -27.08 9.18 14.57
N ASP A 185 -27.20 8.12 15.37
CA ASP A 185 -26.14 7.15 15.59
C ASP A 185 -26.37 5.93 14.70
N PHE A 186 -25.38 5.62 13.88
CA PHE A 186 -25.31 4.42 13.06
C PHE A 186 -24.11 3.59 13.53
N LYS A 187 -24.31 2.32 13.90
CA LYS A 187 -23.21 1.40 14.24
C LYS A 187 -23.18 0.25 13.25
N ALA A 188 -21.98 -0.20 12.88
CA ALA A 188 -21.78 -1.38 12.05
C ALA A 188 -20.41 -2.02 12.30
N THR A 189 -20.32 -3.34 12.20
CA THR A 189 -19.07 -4.10 12.22
C THR A 189 -18.50 -4.19 10.80
N ARG A 190 -17.19 -3.96 10.64
CA ARG A 190 -16.48 -4.32 9.42
C ARG A 190 -16.27 -5.83 9.42
N ALA A 191 -16.94 -6.58 8.56
CA ALA A 191 -16.90 -8.04 8.64
C ALA A 191 -15.66 -8.68 7.99
N ALA A 192 -14.80 -7.89 7.33
CA ALA A 192 -13.51 -8.26 6.76
C ALA A 192 -12.59 -7.03 6.74
N SER A 193 -11.65 -6.95 7.68
CA SER A 193 -10.69 -5.84 7.83
C SER A 193 -9.65 -6.26 8.87
N THR A 194 -8.51 -6.79 8.42
CA THR A 194 -7.39 -7.18 9.31
C THR A 194 -6.62 -5.97 9.85
N GLU A 195 -6.76 -4.81 9.23
CA GLU A 195 -6.22 -3.54 9.72
C GLU A 195 -7.18 -2.40 9.41
N TRP A 196 -6.99 -1.24 10.05
CA TRP A 196 -7.79 -0.08 9.74
C TRP A 196 -7.46 0.47 8.36
N SER A 197 -8.50 0.68 7.55
CA SER A 197 -8.39 1.29 6.24
C SER A 197 -9.47 2.34 6.04
N TRP A 198 -9.13 3.48 5.44
CA TRP A 198 -10.07 4.56 5.13
C TRP A 198 -10.84 4.36 3.82
N THR A 199 -10.67 3.23 3.12
CA THR A 199 -11.30 2.85 1.84
C THR A 199 -12.82 2.59 1.93
N LEU A 200 -13.57 3.52 2.51
CA LEU A 200 -15.00 3.38 2.76
C LEU A 200 -15.86 3.35 1.49
N ARG A 201 -15.34 3.76 0.32
CA ARG A 201 -16.03 3.57 -0.97
C ARG A 201 -15.86 2.16 -1.54
N SER A 202 -14.85 1.41 -1.09
CA SER A 202 -14.64 0.04 -1.55
C SER A 202 -15.86 -0.82 -1.19
N THR A 203 -16.17 -1.80 -2.05
CA THR A 203 -17.20 -2.77 -1.72
C THR A 203 -16.59 -3.75 -0.73
N MET A 204 -17.03 -3.68 0.53
CA MET A 204 -16.61 -4.63 1.57
C MET A 204 -17.83 -5.09 2.36
N TYR A 205 -17.68 -6.15 3.15
CA TYR A 205 -18.77 -6.64 4.00
C TYR A 205 -18.87 -5.86 5.30
N TRP A 206 -20.10 -5.47 5.61
CA TRP A 206 -20.52 -4.88 6.89
C TRP A 206 -21.61 -5.75 7.52
N SER A 207 -21.68 -5.78 8.85
CA SER A 207 -22.67 -6.55 9.60
C SER A 207 -23.07 -5.84 10.89
N ASN A 208 -24.00 -6.40 11.66
CA ASN A 208 -24.43 -5.85 12.95
C ASN A 208 -24.82 -4.37 12.89
N ILE A 209 -25.55 -4.01 11.84
CA ILE A 209 -25.95 -2.65 11.54
C ILE A 209 -27.08 -2.24 12.49
N SER A 210 -26.90 -1.15 13.22
CA SER A 210 -27.93 -0.58 14.08
C SER A 210 -28.01 0.93 13.87
N ILE A 211 -29.23 1.44 13.78
CA ILE A 211 -29.48 2.85 13.48
C ILE A 211 -30.48 3.39 14.50
N THR A 212 -30.04 4.38 15.26
CA THR A 212 -30.85 5.04 16.29
C THR A 212 -31.04 6.50 15.91
N HIS A 213 -32.30 6.89 15.75
CA HIS A 213 -32.73 8.22 15.37
C HIS A 213 -33.19 9.02 16.60
N PRO A 214 -33.16 10.37 16.51
CA PRO A 214 -33.73 11.22 17.54
C PRO A 214 -35.27 11.10 17.50
N ARG A 215 -35.94 11.59 18.56
CA ARG A 215 -37.39 11.39 18.79
C ARG A 215 -38.25 11.70 17.55
N GLN A 216 -37.91 12.74 16.80
CA GLN A 216 -38.66 13.19 15.62
C GLN A 216 -38.62 12.19 14.44
N TYR A 217 -37.64 11.29 14.41
CA TYR A 217 -37.41 10.34 13.31
C TYR A 217 -37.42 8.87 13.80
N ARG A 218 -37.99 8.58 14.98
CA ARG A 218 -37.98 7.23 15.58
C ARG A 218 -38.51 6.11 14.69
N GLY A 219 -39.43 6.41 13.78
CA GLY A 219 -39.97 5.45 12.80
C GLY A 219 -38.94 4.89 11.81
N TYR A 220 -37.74 5.48 11.76
CA TYR A 220 -36.64 5.01 10.90
C TYR A 220 -35.57 4.20 11.67
N ASN A 221 -35.75 3.92 12.97
CA ASN A 221 -34.85 3.03 13.69
C ASN A 221 -34.73 1.68 12.99
N TYR A 222 -33.53 1.10 13.00
CA TYR A 222 -33.26 -0.10 12.24
C TYR A 222 -32.19 -0.98 12.90
N TYR A 223 -32.30 -2.29 12.68
CA TYR A 223 -31.32 -3.27 13.11
C TYR A 223 -31.22 -4.41 12.10
N ARG A 224 -29.99 -4.83 11.77
CA ARG A 224 -29.68 -5.97 10.90
C ARG A 224 -28.39 -6.65 11.33
N GLN A 225 -28.43 -7.95 11.57
CA GLN A 225 -27.24 -8.73 11.93
C GLN A 225 -26.45 -9.20 10.70
N GLU A 226 -27.15 -9.55 9.63
CA GLU A 226 -26.58 -10.18 8.44
C GLU A 226 -25.49 -9.36 7.75
N LYS A 227 -24.54 -10.07 7.13
CA LYS A 227 -23.51 -9.46 6.28
C LYS A 227 -24.15 -8.83 5.04
N THR A 228 -23.74 -7.61 4.74
CA THR A 228 -24.16 -6.82 3.57
C THR A 228 -22.91 -6.32 2.86
N ALA A 229 -22.81 -6.51 1.54
CA ALA A 229 -21.75 -5.94 0.73
C ALA A 229 -22.13 -4.52 0.26
N GLY A 230 -21.19 -3.60 0.26
CA GLY A 230 -21.36 -2.27 -0.35
C GLY A 230 -20.39 -1.22 0.17
N ASN A 231 -20.59 0.03 -0.26
CA ASN A 231 -19.88 1.20 0.23
C ASN A 231 -20.44 1.67 1.59
N ILE A 232 -20.32 0.80 2.60
CA ILE A 232 -20.95 0.80 3.93
C ILE A 232 -22.33 0.14 3.96
N PHE A 233 -23.43 0.86 3.69
CA PHE A 233 -24.77 0.26 3.77
C PHE A 233 -25.84 0.99 2.97
N ARG A 234 -26.53 0.24 2.11
CA ARG A 234 -27.76 0.67 1.45
C ARG A 234 -28.96 -0.03 2.10
N TYR A 235 -29.92 0.74 2.59
CA TYR A 235 -31.18 0.19 3.07
C TYR A 235 -32.14 -0.07 1.90
N ASP A 236 -32.19 -1.33 1.45
CA ASP A 236 -33.12 -1.90 0.46
C ASP A 236 -33.48 -0.95 -0.70
N TYR A 237 -34.75 -0.99 -1.13
CA TYR A 237 -35.28 -0.14 -2.19
C TYR A 237 -35.55 1.29 -1.72
N SER A 238 -35.88 1.52 -0.44
CA SER A 238 -36.27 2.86 0.01
C SER A 238 -35.08 3.82 0.01
N ASP A 239 -33.87 3.36 0.33
CA ASP A 239 -32.65 4.16 0.27
C ASP A 239 -32.81 5.54 0.95
N ASP A 240 -33.19 5.52 2.23
CA ASP A 240 -33.60 6.71 3.00
C ASP A 240 -32.57 7.08 4.10
N PHE A 241 -33.03 7.63 5.23
CA PHE A 241 -32.19 7.97 6.38
C PHE A 241 -31.48 6.77 6.99
N ARG A 242 -31.89 5.54 6.67
CA ARG A 242 -31.23 4.29 7.09
C ARG A 242 -30.04 3.90 6.22
N SER A 243 -29.86 4.49 5.05
CA SER A 243 -28.65 4.28 4.25
C SER A 243 -27.49 5.13 4.76
N LEU A 244 -26.27 4.62 4.67
CA LEU A 244 -25.03 5.34 4.90
C LEU A 244 -24.11 5.05 3.72
N HIS A 245 -23.84 6.09 2.94
CA HIS A 245 -22.90 6.02 1.83
C HIS A 245 -21.72 6.92 2.09
N PHE A 246 -20.57 6.49 1.58
CA PHE A 246 -19.40 7.34 1.43
C PHE A 246 -19.15 7.51 -0.07
N VAL A 247 -19.17 8.74 -0.56
CA VAL A 247 -19.19 9.03 -1.99
C VAL A 247 -18.44 10.31 -2.33
N GLU A 248 -17.90 10.33 -3.53
CA GLU A 248 -17.35 11.53 -4.14
C GLU A 248 -18.45 12.32 -4.84
N LYS A 249 -18.39 13.66 -4.77
CA LYS A 249 -19.39 14.56 -5.33
C LYS A 249 -18.83 15.43 -6.45
N PRO A 250 -18.98 15.03 -7.73
CA PRO A 250 -18.53 15.83 -8.87
C PRO A 250 -19.09 17.26 -8.88
N SER A 251 -20.38 17.43 -8.57
CA SER A 251 -21.06 18.74 -8.47
C SER A 251 -20.49 19.65 -7.37
N GLN A 252 -19.71 19.09 -6.45
CA GLN A 252 -19.08 19.81 -5.34
C GLN A 252 -17.55 19.83 -5.50
N GLY A 253 -17.08 19.77 -6.74
CA GLY A 253 -15.66 19.70 -7.06
C GLY A 253 -15.03 18.44 -6.49
N TYR A 254 -15.63 17.27 -6.76
CA TYR A 254 -15.11 15.96 -6.36
C TYR A 254 -14.77 15.84 -4.86
N LYS A 255 -15.51 16.57 -4.01
CA LYS A 255 -15.37 16.43 -2.55
C LYS A 255 -15.90 15.06 -2.12
N LEU A 256 -15.09 14.35 -1.34
CA LEU A 256 -15.47 13.09 -0.72
C LEU A 256 -16.14 13.33 0.63
N GLY A 257 -17.20 12.57 0.93
CA GLY A 257 -17.85 12.60 2.25
C GLY A 257 -19.05 11.66 2.36
N PHE A 258 -19.74 11.77 3.50
CA PHE A 258 -20.88 10.92 3.83
C PHE A 258 -22.19 11.48 3.30
N THR A 259 -23.10 10.59 2.88
CA THR A 259 -24.48 10.95 2.53
C THR A 259 -25.48 9.96 3.12
N TYR A 260 -26.73 10.43 3.24
CA TYR A 260 -27.87 9.52 3.34
C TYR A 260 -28.16 8.88 1.98
N GLY A 261 -29.17 8.00 1.95
CA GLY A 261 -29.70 7.46 0.70
C GLY A 261 -30.42 8.52 -0.13
N SER A 262 -30.59 8.22 -1.42
CA SER A 262 -31.14 9.14 -2.43
C SER A 262 -32.57 9.62 -2.15
N ARG A 263 -33.34 8.90 -1.33
CA ARG A 263 -34.73 9.24 -0.99
C ARG A 263 -34.89 9.81 0.42
N ALA A 264 -33.81 10.12 1.12
CA ALA A 264 -33.87 10.78 2.42
C ALA A 264 -34.41 12.22 2.28
N LYS A 265 -35.59 12.48 2.86
CA LYS A 265 -36.24 13.81 2.83
C LYS A 265 -35.67 14.74 3.91
N ILE A 266 -34.49 15.29 3.65
CA ILE A 266 -33.70 16.07 4.63
C ILE A 266 -34.36 17.42 4.96
N THR A 267 -34.93 18.10 3.97
CA THR A 267 -35.67 19.35 4.10
C THR A 267 -36.92 19.31 3.23
N GLY A 268 -37.94 20.11 3.58
CA GLY A 268 -39.04 20.40 2.68
C GLY A 268 -38.65 21.45 1.65
N TRP A 269 -39.41 21.57 0.56
CA TRP A 269 -39.13 22.49 -0.56
C TRP A 269 -38.91 23.95 -0.11
N PHE A 270 -39.59 24.41 0.95
CA PHE A 270 -39.44 25.75 1.52
C PHE A 270 -38.14 25.96 2.34
N GLN A 271 -37.36 24.91 2.62
CA GLN A 271 -36.16 24.95 3.47
C GLN A 271 -34.88 24.51 2.72
N ASP A 272 -34.98 24.13 1.45
CA ASP A 272 -33.84 23.65 0.65
C ASP A 272 -32.73 24.70 0.51
N TYR A 273 -33.08 25.99 0.54
CA TYR A 273 -32.11 27.09 0.52
C TYR A 273 -31.17 27.09 1.74
N LEU A 274 -31.49 26.39 2.83
CA LEU A 274 -30.59 26.27 3.98
C LEU A 274 -29.43 25.32 3.69
N LEU A 275 -29.59 24.35 2.78
CA LEU A 275 -28.54 23.37 2.43
C LEU A 275 -27.33 24.01 1.74
N ASN A 276 -27.50 25.17 1.10
CA ASN A 276 -26.42 25.81 0.36
C ASN A 276 -25.53 26.74 1.23
N ARG A 277 -25.85 26.89 2.52
CA ARG A 277 -25.06 27.70 3.44
C ARG A 277 -23.80 26.94 3.85
N THR A 278 -22.66 27.61 3.82
CA THR A 278 -21.38 27.01 4.25
C THR A 278 -21.38 26.61 5.73
N SER A 279 -22.24 27.24 6.55
CA SER A 279 -22.45 26.92 7.96
C SER A 279 -23.33 25.68 8.21
N SER A 280 -23.94 25.10 7.17
CA SER A 280 -24.90 24.00 7.35
C SER A 280 -24.21 22.66 7.55
N TYR A 281 -24.63 21.90 8.55
CA TYR A 281 -24.14 20.55 8.82
C TYR A 281 -24.49 19.54 7.72
N ILE A 282 -25.48 19.87 6.89
CA ILE A 282 -25.83 19.12 5.69
C ILE A 282 -25.75 20.11 4.52
N TYR A 283 -24.86 19.84 3.58
CA TYR A 283 -24.50 20.79 2.53
C TYR A 283 -24.74 20.26 1.12
N ARG A 284 -25.34 21.11 0.30
CA ARG A 284 -25.47 20.92 -1.15
C ARG A 284 -25.49 22.28 -1.85
N PRO A 285 -24.74 22.46 -2.95
CA PRO A 285 -24.78 23.68 -3.73
C PRO A 285 -26.19 24.06 -4.18
N ALA A 286 -26.39 25.36 -4.44
CA ALA A 286 -27.63 25.83 -5.07
C ALA A 286 -27.81 25.14 -6.44
N ASN A 287 -29.05 24.76 -6.77
CA ASN A 287 -29.43 24.10 -8.02
C ASN A 287 -28.81 22.70 -8.25
N ASP A 288 -28.20 22.08 -7.24
CA ASP A 288 -27.77 20.69 -7.28
C ASP A 288 -28.89 19.77 -6.76
N SER A 289 -29.24 18.72 -7.52
CA SER A 289 -30.28 17.74 -7.18
C SER A 289 -29.73 16.44 -6.57
N THR A 290 -28.41 16.28 -6.49
CA THR A 290 -27.77 15.10 -5.91
C THR A 290 -27.88 15.06 -4.38
N THR A 291 -27.54 13.93 -3.74
CA THR A 291 -27.55 13.85 -2.27
C THR A 291 -26.55 14.82 -1.64
N PRO A 292 -26.91 15.52 -0.54
CA PRO A 292 -26.00 16.44 0.15
C PRO A 292 -24.92 15.70 0.92
N LEU A 293 -23.77 16.36 1.12
CA LEU A 293 -22.73 15.91 2.06
C LEU A 293 -23.17 16.20 3.50
N VAL A 294 -22.93 15.24 4.39
CA VAL A 294 -23.43 15.25 5.76
C VAL A 294 -22.26 15.23 6.74
N PHE A 295 -22.25 16.20 7.66
CA PHE A 295 -21.31 16.20 8.76
C PHE A 295 -21.45 14.91 9.58
N THR A 296 -20.35 14.20 9.72
CA THR A 296 -20.27 12.89 10.36
C THR A 296 -19.03 12.84 11.25
N GLN A 297 -19.17 12.25 12.43
CA GLN A 297 -18.07 11.85 13.30
C GLN A 297 -17.98 10.33 13.32
N MET A 298 -16.77 9.79 13.35
CA MET A 298 -16.50 8.37 13.39
C MET A 298 -15.77 8.00 14.67
N PHE A 299 -16.24 6.94 15.33
CA PHE A 299 -15.71 6.47 16.59
C PHE A 299 -15.47 4.96 16.57
N LEU A 300 -14.47 4.54 17.34
CA LEU A 300 -14.22 3.15 17.71
C LEU A 300 -14.33 3.00 19.24
N ARG A 301 -14.53 1.78 19.72
CA ARG A 301 -14.48 1.47 21.15
C ARG A 301 -13.55 0.28 21.42
N PRO A 302 -12.22 0.48 21.35
CA PRO A 302 -11.28 -0.52 21.83
C PRO A 302 -11.50 -0.72 23.34
N LYS A 303 -11.70 -1.96 23.79
CA LYS A 303 -11.85 -2.31 25.20
C LYS A 303 -10.51 -2.83 25.74
N VAL A 304 -9.50 -1.98 25.66
CA VAL A 304 -8.13 -2.29 26.11
C VAL A 304 -7.91 -1.68 27.49
N THR A 305 -7.36 -2.47 28.40
CA THR A 305 -7.00 -2.07 29.78
C THR A 305 -5.50 -2.21 30.04
N GLN A 306 -4.99 -1.61 31.12
CA GLN A 306 -3.62 -1.81 31.58
C GLN A 306 -3.27 -3.29 31.77
N ASN A 307 -4.23 -4.09 32.25
CA ASN A 307 -4.02 -5.53 32.42
C ASN A 307 -3.82 -6.23 31.07
N ASP A 308 -4.57 -5.82 30.03
CA ASP A 308 -4.38 -6.34 28.68
C ASP A 308 -3.03 -5.92 28.10
N LEU A 309 -2.58 -4.68 28.39
CA LEU A 309 -1.25 -4.22 27.99
C LEU A 309 -0.16 -5.07 28.65
N ALA A 310 -0.25 -5.30 29.97
CA ALA A 310 0.69 -6.12 30.72
C ALA A 310 0.71 -7.57 30.22
N ALA A 311 -0.47 -8.15 29.95
CA ALA A 311 -0.59 -9.49 29.37
C ALA A 311 0.02 -9.59 27.96
N LYS A 312 0.04 -8.49 27.20
CA LYS A 312 0.69 -8.38 25.89
C LYS A 312 2.14 -7.89 25.97
N GLY A 313 2.75 -7.97 27.16
CA GLY A 313 4.18 -7.72 27.34
C GLY A 313 4.55 -6.27 27.62
N LEU A 314 3.64 -5.42 28.10
CA LEU A 314 4.04 -4.16 28.74
C LEU A 314 4.69 -4.47 30.08
N HIS A 315 5.97 -4.14 30.21
CA HIS A 315 6.76 -4.37 31.41
C HIS A 315 7.79 -3.25 31.59
N ALA A 316 8.31 -3.10 32.81
CA ALA A 316 9.36 -2.13 33.09
C ALA A 316 10.60 -2.40 32.23
N TYR A 317 11.21 -1.35 31.69
CA TYR A 317 12.38 -1.46 30.79
C TYR A 317 13.63 -2.08 31.46
N GLY A 318 13.68 -2.13 32.80
CA GLY A 318 14.85 -2.63 33.52
C GLY A 318 16.05 -1.69 33.44
N GLN A 319 17.20 -2.09 34.00
CA GLN A 319 18.34 -1.17 34.13
C GLN A 319 18.88 -0.66 32.78
N GLN A 320 18.81 -1.49 31.74
CA GLN A 320 19.33 -1.19 30.40
C GLN A 320 18.46 -0.20 29.61
N GLY A 321 17.22 0.03 30.04
CA GLY A 321 16.30 0.95 29.36
C GLY A 321 15.72 0.39 28.06
N ALA A 322 15.13 1.27 27.26
CA ALA A 322 14.47 0.93 26.02
C ALA A 322 15.47 0.84 24.85
N PRO A 323 15.39 -0.19 24.00
CA PRO A 323 16.24 -0.28 22.80
C PRO A 323 15.89 0.83 21.79
N ALA A 324 16.82 1.07 20.86
CA ALA A 324 16.54 1.91 19.71
C ALA A 324 15.45 1.27 18.84
N SER A 325 14.63 2.09 18.19
CA SER A 325 13.59 1.63 17.28
C SER A 325 13.49 2.55 16.07
N SER A 326 13.51 1.96 14.88
CA SER A 326 13.35 2.66 13.61
C SER A 326 12.03 2.30 12.94
N ARG A 327 11.61 3.14 12.01
CA ARG A 327 10.50 2.82 11.11
C ARG A 327 10.94 1.78 10.07
N ARG A 328 9.96 1.11 9.46
CA ARG A 328 10.20 0.27 8.29
C ARG A 328 10.80 1.14 7.17
N ALA A 329 11.87 0.65 6.55
CA ALA A 329 12.45 1.28 5.36
C ALA A 329 11.44 1.24 4.20
N LEU A 330 10.92 2.42 3.86
CA LEU A 330 10.00 2.67 2.76
C LEU A 330 10.31 4.04 2.14
N PRO A 331 9.89 4.32 0.91
CA PRO A 331 10.03 5.64 0.32
C PRO A 331 9.04 6.63 0.97
N ASN A 332 9.30 7.93 0.83
CA ASN A 332 8.31 8.95 1.13
C ASN A 332 7.10 8.80 0.21
N SER A 333 5.89 9.08 0.70
CA SER A 333 4.67 9.04 -0.14
C SER A 333 4.54 10.27 -1.03
N TYR A 334 5.25 11.35 -0.72
CA TYR A 334 5.34 12.53 -1.57
C TYR A 334 6.53 12.40 -2.52
N SER A 335 6.29 12.69 -3.79
CA SER A 335 7.35 12.71 -4.78
C SER A 335 8.32 13.86 -4.54
N GLU A 336 9.59 13.63 -4.88
CA GLU A 336 10.59 14.68 -4.91
C GLU A 336 10.22 15.74 -5.95
N LYS A 337 10.72 16.96 -5.76
CA LYS A 337 10.58 18.02 -6.78
C LYS A 337 11.32 17.56 -8.04
N TRP A 338 10.61 17.45 -9.17
CA TRP A 338 11.24 17.01 -10.40
C TRP A 338 12.25 18.05 -10.90
N LYS A 339 13.42 17.56 -11.33
CA LYS A 339 14.47 18.36 -11.97
C LYS A 339 14.47 18.19 -13.48
N TRP A 340 14.30 16.95 -13.91
CA TRP A 340 14.17 16.53 -15.29
C TRP A 340 12.94 15.65 -15.43
N ARG A 341 12.36 15.65 -16.63
CA ARG A 341 11.26 14.79 -17.03
C ARG A 341 11.35 14.46 -18.52
N THR A 342 10.54 13.52 -18.98
CA THR A 342 10.45 13.22 -20.41
C THR A 342 9.51 14.19 -21.13
N SER A 343 9.55 14.20 -22.46
CA SER A 343 8.52 14.80 -23.30
C SER A 343 7.16 14.15 -23.09
N THR A 344 6.09 14.90 -23.35
CA THR A 344 4.74 14.29 -23.51
C THR A 344 4.63 13.52 -24.82
N ASP A 345 5.34 13.97 -25.85
CA ASP A 345 5.35 13.36 -27.16
C ASP A 345 6.17 12.08 -27.17
N THR A 346 5.71 11.09 -27.93
CA THR A 346 6.45 9.86 -28.13
C THR A 346 7.46 9.99 -29.27
N GLY A 347 8.63 9.38 -29.11
CA GLY A 347 9.71 9.44 -30.10
C GLY A 347 9.34 8.71 -31.39
N THR A 348 8.56 7.62 -31.31
CA THR A 348 8.04 6.92 -32.50
C THR A 348 6.77 7.56 -33.09
N GLY A 349 6.16 8.53 -32.40
CA GLY A 349 4.88 9.13 -32.76
C GLY A 349 3.64 8.25 -32.50
N LYS A 350 3.83 7.02 -32.01
CA LYS A 350 2.75 6.09 -31.64
C LYS A 350 2.19 6.43 -30.25
N LYS A 351 0.91 6.17 -30.00
CA LYS A 351 0.22 6.59 -28.76
C LYS A 351 -0.54 5.46 -28.05
N GLY A 352 -0.11 4.21 -28.22
CA GLY A 352 -0.75 3.05 -27.61
C GLY A 352 -0.22 2.73 -26.21
N GLU A 353 -0.89 1.81 -25.52
CA GLU A 353 -0.48 1.31 -24.20
C GLU A 353 0.94 0.73 -24.20
N MET A 354 1.37 0.16 -25.33
CA MET A 354 2.71 -0.41 -25.50
C MET A 354 3.78 0.62 -25.91
N ASN A 355 3.50 1.92 -25.75
CA ASN A 355 4.30 3.06 -26.22
C ASN A 355 4.42 4.15 -25.14
N THR A 356 4.68 3.77 -23.89
CA THR A 356 4.76 4.72 -22.77
C THR A 356 6.12 5.40 -22.71
N GLN A 357 6.16 6.57 -22.05
CA GLN A 357 7.35 7.41 -22.02
C GLN A 357 8.52 6.74 -21.30
N VAL A 358 8.28 5.97 -20.23
CA VAL A 358 9.34 5.20 -19.56
C VAL A 358 8.82 3.79 -19.33
N GLU A 359 9.54 2.80 -19.84
CA GLU A 359 9.26 1.36 -19.73
C GLU A 359 10.40 0.58 -19.07
N ALA A 360 11.55 1.22 -18.78
CA ALA A 360 12.69 0.53 -18.19
C ALA A 360 13.57 1.49 -17.40
N ILE A 361 14.12 1.03 -16.27
CA ILE A 361 14.95 1.83 -15.37
C ILE A 361 16.03 0.94 -14.76
N THR A 362 17.29 1.39 -14.77
CA THR A 362 18.40 0.68 -14.10
C THR A 362 19.47 1.68 -13.68
N GLU A 363 20.43 1.25 -12.86
CA GLU A 363 21.57 2.08 -12.45
C GLU A 363 22.89 1.41 -12.81
N VAL A 364 23.80 2.15 -13.45
CA VAL A 364 25.18 1.71 -13.67
C VAL A 364 26.12 2.91 -13.84
N GLY A 365 27.37 2.78 -13.39
CA GLY A 365 28.38 3.82 -13.57
C GLY A 365 27.98 5.17 -12.94
N GLY A 366 27.27 5.16 -11.82
CA GLY A 366 26.84 6.35 -11.08
C GLY A 366 25.68 7.14 -11.71
N ALA A 367 24.96 6.58 -12.68
CA ALA A 367 23.71 7.16 -13.17
C ALA A 367 22.58 6.14 -13.22
N VAL A 368 21.36 6.66 -13.00
CA VAL A 368 20.10 5.97 -13.28
C VAL A 368 19.72 6.25 -14.73
N PHE A 369 19.42 5.21 -15.50
CA PHE A 369 18.99 5.30 -16.89
C PHE A 369 17.50 5.04 -17.01
N THR A 370 16.79 5.87 -17.78
CA THR A 370 15.40 5.61 -18.16
C THR A 370 15.34 5.28 -19.66
N GLY A 371 14.66 4.20 -20.00
CA GLY A 371 14.35 3.76 -21.36
C GLY A 371 12.85 3.81 -21.62
N GLY A 372 12.43 4.16 -22.84
CA GLY A 372 11.01 4.16 -23.23
C GLY A 372 10.76 4.72 -24.63
N ASP A 373 9.57 5.28 -24.86
CA ASP A 373 9.16 5.89 -26.13
C ASP A 373 9.17 7.43 -26.09
N PHE A 374 10.04 8.09 -25.31
CA PHE A 374 10.07 9.56 -25.26
C PHE A 374 10.89 10.21 -26.39
N ALA A 375 10.48 11.39 -26.85
CA ALA A 375 11.16 12.14 -27.92
C ALA A 375 12.34 12.99 -27.44
N TYR A 376 12.26 13.52 -26.22
CA TYR A 376 13.30 14.35 -25.60
C TYR A 376 13.15 14.39 -24.09
N VAL A 377 14.09 15.02 -23.39
CA VAL A 377 13.99 15.33 -21.96
C VAL A 377 14.01 16.83 -21.75
N GLU A 378 13.33 17.29 -20.69
CA GLU A 378 13.25 18.70 -20.34
C GLU A 378 13.49 18.93 -18.85
N SER A 379 14.14 20.06 -18.53
CA SER A 379 14.44 20.45 -17.16
C SER A 379 13.37 21.36 -16.58
N ALA A 380 13.34 21.46 -15.25
CA ALA A 380 12.44 22.36 -14.53
C ALA A 380 12.69 23.85 -14.83
N SER A 381 13.87 24.21 -15.36
CA SER A 381 14.17 25.56 -15.83
C SER A 381 13.76 25.82 -17.29
N GLY A 382 13.17 24.83 -17.98
CA GLY A 382 12.71 24.93 -19.36
C GLY A 382 13.75 24.58 -20.42
N GLU A 383 14.90 24.00 -20.03
CA GLU A 383 15.86 23.50 -21.01
C GLU A 383 15.33 22.24 -21.68
N LYS A 384 15.40 22.17 -23.02
CA LYS A 384 15.08 20.98 -23.80
C LYS A 384 16.38 20.33 -24.32
N VAL A 385 16.53 19.02 -24.11
CA VAL A 385 17.64 18.24 -24.66
C VAL A 385 17.07 17.14 -25.55
N GLU A 386 17.43 17.15 -26.84
CA GLU A 386 17.04 16.16 -27.84
C GLU A 386 17.73 14.81 -27.62
N GLN A 387 17.34 14.13 -26.54
CA GLN A 387 17.76 12.79 -26.18
C GLN A 387 16.50 11.92 -26.17
N ALA A 388 16.28 11.17 -27.25
CA ALA A 388 15.14 10.28 -27.39
C ALA A 388 15.44 8.88 -26.82
N PHE A 389 14.39 8.19 -26.38
CA PHE A 389 14.32 6.77 -26.00
C PHE A 389 15.19 6.28 -24.84
N LEU A 390 16.37 6.87 -24.59
CA LEU A 390 17.28 6.46 -23.52
C LEU A 390 18.05 7.67 -22.97
N ALA A 391 17.91 7.94 -21.68
CA ALA A 391 18.56 9.06 -20.99
C ALA A 391 19.14 8.61 -19.65
N GLY A 392 20.24 9.23 -19.22
CA GLY A 392 20.91 8.94 -17.94
C GLY A 392 20.90 10.14 -17.01
N TYR A 393 20.77 9.90 -15.70
CA TYR A 393 20.70 10.93 -14.65
C TYR A 393 21.69 10.59 -13.53
N GLU A 394 22.52 11.54 -13.14
CA GLU A 394 23.50 11.34 -12.06
C GLU A 394 22.81 10.96 -10.75
N VAL A 395 23.30 9.90 -10.11
CA VAL A 395 22.80 9.42 -8.82
C VAL A 395 22.96 10.51 -7.76
N GLY A 396 22.02 10.58 -6.82
CA GLY A 396 21.96 11.60 -5.76
C GLY A 396 21.48 12.97 -6.26
N THR A 397 22.12 13.55 -7.29
CA THR A 397 21.75 14.89 -7.77
C THR A 397 20.52 14.89 -8.67
N GLY A 398 20.28 13.82 -9.43
CA GLY A 398 19.22 13.75 -10.43
C GLY A 398 19.43 14.63 -11.67
N GLU A 399 20.64 15.16 -11.88
CA GLU A 399 20.95 15.96 -13.07
C GLU A 399 21.14 15.07 -14.30
N LEU A 400 20.76 15.56 -15.48
CA LEU A 400 20.98 14.85 -16.73
C LEU A 400 22.48 14.63 -16.98
N ARG A 401 22.88 13.38 -17.22
CA ARG A 401 24.23 13.00 -17.65
C ARG A 401 24.46 13.48 -19.08
N ARG A 402 25.11 14.63 -19.23
CA ARG A 402 25.27 15.29 -20.54
C ARG A 402 26.25 14.60 -21.48
N SER A 403 27.19 13.82 -20.95
CA SER A 403 28.16 13.07 -21.76
C SER A 403 27.55 11.85 -22.44
N PHE A 404 26.43 11.34 -21.93
CA PHE A 404 25.76 10.16 -22.45
C PHE A 404 24.80 10.55 -23.59
N ARG A 405 25.17 10.22 -24.85
CA ARG A 405 24.46 10.67 -26.06
C ARG A 405 24.26 9.56 -27.10
N PRO A 406 23.64 8.42 -26.76
CA PRO A 406 23.29 7.42 -27.77
C PRO A 406 22.19 7.93 -28.69
N LYS A 407 22.22 7.52 -29.96
CA LYS A 407 21.14 7.72 -30.93
C LYS A 407 20.48 6.38 -31.22
N ILE A 408 19.28 6.19 -30.70
CA ILE A 408 18.45 4.99 -30.92
C ILE A 408 17.24 5.42 -31.77
N ASN A 409 16.77 4.57 -32.67
CA ASN A 409 15.68 4.90 -33.60
C ASN A 409 14.31 4.31 -33.23
N GLY A 410 14.19 3.73 -32.04
CA GLY A 410 12.97 3.09 -31.57
C GLY A 410 13.00 2.88 -30.06
N GLN A 411 11.90 2.32 -29.54
CA GLN A 411 11.69 2.17 -28.11
C GLN A 411 12.78 1.34 -27.45
N VAL A 412 13.18 1.79 -26.27
CA VAL A 412 13.88 0.96 -25.29
C VAL A 412 12.83 0.41 -24.32
N LYS A 413 12.83 -0.90 -24.13
CA LYS A 413 11.85 -1.62 -23.29
C LYS A 413 12.48 -2.36 -22.12
N SER A 414 13.81 -2.46 -22.08
CA SER A 414 14.53 -3.04 -20.97
C SER A 414 15.93 -2.46 -20.95
N VAL A 415 16.42 -2.16 -19.75
CA VAL A 415 17.82 -1.78 -19.51
C VAL A 415 18.31 -2.57 -18.31
N GLU A 416 19.55 -3.02 -18.35
CA GLU A 416 20.11 -3.82 -17.25
C GLU A 416 21.59 -3.50 -17.05
N ALA A 417 21.97 -3.32 -15.79
CA ALA A 417 23.34 -3.07 -15.39
C ALA A 417 24.18 -4.36 -15.44
N LEU A 418 25.33 -4.32 -16.12
CA LEU A 418 26.23 -5.46 -16.18
C LEU A 418 27.35 -5.35 -15.13
N PRO A 419 27.83 -6.47 -14.55
CA PRO A 419 28.91 -6.47 -13.56
C PRO A 419 30.24 -5.89 -14.06
N ASN A 420 30.45 -5.87 -15.38
CA ASN A 420 31.62 -5.25 -16.02
C ASN A 420 31.48 -3.72 -16.21
N GLY A 421 30.41 -3.12 -15.71
CA GLY A 421 30.14 -1.68 -15.79
C GLY A 421 29.51 -1.22 -17.11
N LEU A 422 29.11 -2.12 -18.00
CA LEU A 422 28.36 -1.78 -19.21
C LEU A 422 26.85 -1.71 -18.94
N LEU A 423 26.14 -1.00 -19.81
CA LEU A 423 24.68 -0.94 -19.84
C LEU A 423 24.16 -1.85 -20.97
N ALA A 424 23.39 -2.88 -20.62
CA ALA A 424 22.64 -3.65 -21.62
C ALA A 424 21.33 -2.94 -21.94
N VAL A 425 21.00 -2.83 -23.23
CA VAL A 425 19.82 -2.13 -23.72
C VAL A 425 19.04 -3.04 -24.65
N GLY A 426 17.78 -3.29 -24.31
CA GLY A 426 16.83 -4.10 -25.05
C GLY A 426 15.61 -3.30 -25.48
N GLY A 427 15.07 -3.57 -26.67
CA GLY A 427 13.87 -2.88 -27.13
C GLY A 427 13.39 -3.24 -28.53
N SER A 428 12.72 -2.27 -29.16
CA SER A 428 12.18 -2.34 -30.53
C SER A 428 12.85 -1.28 -31.41
N PHE A 429 14.14 -1.47 -31.66
CA PHE A 429 14.98 -0.63 -32.52
C PHE A 429 15.83 -1.51 -33.44
N ASP A 430 16.34 -0.95 -34.52
CA ASP A 430 17.27 -1.65 -35.43
C ASP A 430 18.56 -0.87 -35.73
N GLN A 431 18.67 0.36 -35.23
CA GLN A 431 19.86 1.20 -35.35
C GLN A 431 20.25 1.85 -34.03
N VAL A 432 21.56 1.83 -33.76
CA VAL A 432 22.19 2.53 -32.63
C VAL A 432 23.43 3.24 -33.15
N ASN A 433 23.51 4.56 -32.92
CA ASN A 433 24.60 5.43 -33.40
C ASN A 433 24.88 5.31 -34.92
N GLY A 434 23.84 5.00 -35.71
CA GLY A 434 23.93 4.83 -37.17
C GLY A 434 24.41 3.45 -37.63
N GLU A 435 24.72 2.54 -36.71
CA GLU A 435 25.08 1.15 -37.00
C GLU A 435 23.89 0.21 -36.74
N TYR A 436 23.81 -0.91 -37.47
CA TYR A 436 22.74 -1.88 -37.32
C TYR A 436 22.89 -2.67 -36.01
N TYR A 437 21.91 -2.58 -35.12
CA TYR A 437 21.77 -3.38 -33.89
C TYR A 437 20.29 -3.67 -33.68
N ASN A 438 19.89 -4.93 -33.87
CA ASN A 438 18.48 -5.31 -33.87
C ASN A 438 18.00 -5.69 -32.47
N GLY A 439 17.31 -4.77 -31.81
CA GLY A 439 16.65 -4.93 -30.51
C GLY A 439 17.56 -5.09 -29.30
N PHE A 440 18.87 -5.28 -29.47
CA PHE A 440 19.82 -5.45 -28.36
C PHE A 440 21.17 -4.78 -28.67
N VAL A 441 21.74 -4.10 -27.67
CA VAL A 441 23.09 -3.52 -27.70
C VAL A 441 23.68 -3.40 -26.29
N LEU A 442 25.01 -3.39 -26.18
CA LEU A 442 25.73 -3.01 -24.97
C LEU A 442 26.39 -1.63 -25.15
N LEU A 443 26.19 -0.73 -24.19
CA LEU A 443 26.68 0.64 -24.24
C LEU A 443 27.62 0.96 -23.06
N ASP A 444 28.57 1.86 -23.30
CA ASP A 444 29.28 2.58 -22.24
C ASP A 444 28.30 3.56 -21.55
N PRO A 445 28.03 3.43 -20.24
CA PRO A 445 27.08 4.28 -19.53
C PRO A 445 27.55 5.73 -19.33
N LYS A 446 28.81 6.04 -19.59
CA LYS A 446 29.32 7.42 -19.55
C LYS A 446 29.05 8.17 -20.85
N THR A 447 29.21 7.50 -21.98
CA THR A 447 29.25 8.13 -23.31
C THR A 447 28.09 7.75 -24.23
N GLY A 448 27.50 6.57 -24.05
CA GLY A 448 26.53 5.98 -24.97
C GLY A 448 27.14 5.36 -26.22
N GLN A 449 28.47 5.15 -26.23
CA GLN A 449 29.16 4.43 -27.30
C GLN A 449 28.93 2.92 -27.19
N VAL A 450 28.86 2.25 -28.33
CA VAL A 450 28.67 0.79 -28.38
C VAL A 450 29.96 0.09 -27.93
N ALA A 451 29.84 -0.88 -27.02
CA ALA A 451 30.94 -1.73 -26.61
C ALA A 451 31.25 -2.79 -27.68
N LYS A 452 32.08 -2.43 -28.67
CA LYS A 452 32.35 -3.26 -29.86
C LYS A 452 33.02 -4.60 -29.58
N ASP A 453 33.66 -4.76 -28.42
CA ASP A 453 34.25 -6.03 -27.97
C ASP A 453 33.19 -7.08 -27.57
N TRP A 454 31.91 -6.71 -27.60
CA TRP A 454 30.76 -7.57 -27.32
C TRP A 454 29.82 -7.63 -28.54
N ASP A 455 30.13 -8.51 -29.49
CA ASP A 455 29.33 -8.79 -30.69
C ASP A 455 28.22 -9.82 -30.42
N ILE A 456 27.27 -9.43 -29.57
CA ILE A 456 26.04 -10.19 -29.32
C ILE A 456 24.97 -9.72 -30.30
N ARG A 457 24.39 -10.63 -31.06
CA ARG A 457 23.37 -10.32 -32.08
C ARG A 457 22.11 -11.14 -31.89
N VAL A 458 20.97 -10.47 -31.92
CA VAL A 458 19.64 -11.10 -31.87
C VAL A 458 18.98 -10.99 -33.24
N VAL A 459 18.35 -12.07 -33.69
CA VAL A 459 17.60 -12.06 -34.96
C VAL A 459 16.28 -12.81 -34.85
N SER A 460 15.33 -12.35 -35.65
CA SER A 460 14.16 -13.13 -36.02
C SER A 460 14.31 -13.64 -37.44
N ARG A 461 14.21 -14.96 -37.62
CA ARG A 461 14.13 -15.62 -38.94
C ARG A 461 12.68 -15.87 -39.37
N ILE A 462 11.72 -15.27 -38.67
CA ILE A 462 10.30 -15.30 -39.00
C ILE A 462 9.89 -13.87 -39.34
N ALA A 463 9.57 -13.61 -40.61
CA ALA A 463 9.30 -12.26 -41.10
C ALA A 463 8.14 -11.54 -40.37
N SER A 464 7.12 -12.28 -39.93
CA SER A 464 5.97 -11.74 -39.20
C SER A 464 6.22 -11.48 -37.71
N VAL A 465 7.42 -11.79 -37.20
CA VAL A 465 7.76 -11.68 -35.79
C VAL A 465 9.00 -10.78 -35.67
N PRO A 466 8.84 -9.45 -35.58
CA PRO A 466 9.99 -8.55 -35.42
C PRO A 466 10.72 -8.83 -34.10
N VAL A 467 12.01 -8.49 -34.07
CA VAL A 467 12.79 -8.57 -32.83
C VAL A 467 12.27 -7.53 -31.85
N GLN A 468 12.01 -7.98 -30.63
CA GLN A 468 11.71 -7.11 -29.51
C GLN A 468 12.25 -7.74 -28.25
N ILE A 469 13.19 -7.06 -27.57
CA ILE A 469 13.66 -7.49 -26.26
C ILE A 469 12.82 -6.79 -25.20
N LYS A 470 12.21 -7.59 -24.31
CA LYS A 470 11.25 -7.15 -23.29
C LYS A 470 11.80 -7.21 -21.89
N THR A 471 12.74 -8.11 -21.63
CA THR A 471 13.36 -8.28 -20.33
C THR A 471 14.82 -8.67 -20.49
N LEU A 472 15.63 -8.10 -19.61
CA LEU A 472 17.03 -8.39 -19.39
C LEU A 472 17.17 -8.65 -17.90
N HIS A 473 17.92 -9.68 -17.53
CA HIS A 473 18.13 -10.02 -16.13
C HIS A 473 19.54 -10.55 -15.93
N VAL A 474 20.27 -10.01 -14.96
CA VAL A 474 21.60 -10.52 -14.59
C VAL A 474 21.51 -11.38 -13.33
N ARG A 475 22.08 -12.58 -13.40
CA ARG A 475 22.24 -13.46 -12.24
C ARG A 475 23.42 -14.41 -12.38
N ASP A 476 24.26 -14.49 -11.35
CA ASP A 476 25.34 -15.46 -11.16
C ASP A 476 26.13 -15.76 -12.45
N GLY A 477 26.67 -14.71 -13.08
CA GLY A 477 27.53 -14.81 -14.25
C GLY A 477 26.82 -14.92 -15.60
N TYR A 478 25.49 -14.79 -15.64
CA TYR A 478 24.70 -14.81 -16.87
C TYR A 478 23.87 -13.54 -17.06
N LEU A 479 23.75 -13.12 -18.32
CA LEU A 479 22.73 -12.19 -18.78
C LEU A 479 21.64 -12.99 -19.51
N TYR A 480 20.43 -12.97 -18.98
CA TYR A 480 19.23 -13.52 -19.61
C TYR A 480 18.63 -12.47 -20.54
N ILE A 481 18.20 -12.91 -21.74
CA ILE A 481 17.61 -12.06 -22.76
C ILE A 481 16.27 -12.68 -23.17
N GLY A 482 15.18 -12.02 -22.79
CA GLY A 482 13.81 -12.45 -23.06
C GLY A 482 13.04 -11.49 -23.97
N GLY A 483 12.18 -12.03 -24.82
CA GLY A 483 11.38 -11.22 -25.73
C GLY A 483 10.76 -12.01 -26.89
N SER A 484 10.70 -11.37 -28.05
CA SER A 484 10.27 -11.93 -29.32
C SER A 484 11.47 -12.02 -30.26
N PHE A 485 12.02 -13.22 -30.43
CA PHE A 485 13.13 -13.49 -31.36
C PHE A 485 13.27 -15.00 -31.59
N THR A 486 14.12 -15.40 -32.54
CA THR A 486 14.30 -16.83 -32.88
C THR A 486 15.71 -17.35 -32.62
N HIS A 487 16.72 -16.50 -32.78
CA HIS A 487 18.10 -16.89 -32.65
C HIS A 487 18.93 -15.79 -32.02
N LEU A 488 20.03 -16.20 -31.41
CA LEU A 488 21.03 -15.31 -30.85
C LEU A 488 22.45 -15.80 -31.22
N LYS A 489 23.35 -14.86 -31.49
CA LYS A 489 24.79 -15.07 -31.67
C LYS A 489 25.51 -14.40 -30.49
N GLY A 490 26.52 -15.07 -29.95
CA GLY A 490 27.42 -14.52 -28.93
C GLY A 490 28.77 -14.09 -29.50
N GLN A 491 29.62 -13.51 -28.65
CA GLN A 491 30.92 -12.95 -29.04
C GLN A 491 31.89 -13.99 -29.61
N THR A 492 31.85 -15.22 -29.09
CA THR A 492 32.88 -16.24 -29.35
C THR A 492 32.66 -17.08 -30.60
N SER A 493 31.52 -16.91 -31.31
CA SER A 493 31.19 -17.72 -32.49
C SER A 493 30.35 -16.93 -33.49
N PRO A 494 30.57 -17.07 -34.81
CA PRO A 494 29.70 -16.48 -35.84
C PRO A 494 28.35 -17.19 -35.96
N THR A 495 28.16 -18.36 -35.33
CA THR A 495 26.95 -19.16 -35.46
C THR A 495 25.82 -18.62 -34.60
N TYR A 496 24.63 -18.50 -35.21
CA TYR A 496 23.40 -18.16 -34.51
C TYR A 496 22.77 -19.41 -33.88
N ALA A 497 22.71 -19.45 -32.56
CA ALA A 497 22.02 -20.48 -31.79
C ALA A 497 20.50 -20.29 -31.90
N TYR A 498 19.76 -21.37 -32.18
CA TYR A 498 18.31 -21.36 -32.06
C TYR A 498 17.92 -21.43 -30.57
N SER A 499 17.27 -20.37 -30.10
CA SER A 499 16.80 -20.16 -28.72
C SER A 499 15.60 -19.21 -28.79
N ARG A 500 14.42 -19.74 -29.09
CA ARG A 500 13.26 -18.88 -29.39
C ARG A 500 12.73 -18.22 -28.12
N ASN A 501 12.68 -16.89 -28.14
CA ASN A 501 12.13 -16.00 -27.12
C ASN A 501 12.87 -15.93 -25.77
N LEU A 502 13.78 -16.86 -25.46
CA LEU A 502 14.64 -16.79 -24.28
C LEU A 502 16.00 -17.43 -24.53
N ALA A 503 17.07 -16.72 -24.15
CA ALA A 503 18.45 -17.21 -24.19
C ALA A 503 19.24 -16.60 -23.02
N ARG A 504 20.44 -17.11 -22.76
CA ARG A 504 21.39 -16.46 -21.84
C ARG A 504 22.80 -16.43 -22.40
N ILE A 505 23.53 -15.38 -22.04
CA ILE A 505 24.93 -15.13 -22.37
C ILE A 505 25.78 -15.30 -21.12
N LYS A 506 26.92 -15.99 -21.23
CA LYS A 506 27.95 -16.03 -20.19
C LYS A 506 28.65 -14.68 -20.12
N LEU A 507 28.60 -14.01 -18.99
CA LEU A 507 29.23 -12.70 -18.78
C LEU A 507 30.76 -12.77 -18.65
N SER A 508 31.33 -13.97 -18.52
CA SER A 508 32.79 -14.14 -18.48
C SER A 508 33.45 -13.93 -19.84
N ASN A 509 32.76 -14.19 -20.95
CA ASN A 509 33.34 -14.16 -22.29
C ASN A 509 32.37 -13.81 -23.44
N GLY A 510 31.09 -13.56 -23.16
CA GLY A 510 30.07 -13.26 -24.17
C GLY A 510 29.58 -14.46 -24.99
N GLU A 511 29.89 -15.69 -24.58
CA GLU A 511 29.41 -16.91 -25.23
C GLU A 511 27.91 -17.15 -24.97
N VAL A 512 27.19 -17.64 -25.97
CA VAL A 512 25.84 -18.18 -25.78
C VAL A 512 25.91 -19.45 -24.95
N ASP A 513 25.03 -19.63 -23.97
CA ASP A 513 24.94 -20.92 -23.28
C ASP A 513 24.26 -21.98 -24.16
N TRP A 514 25.06 -22.76 -24.89
CA TRP A 514 24.57 -23.81 -25.78
C TRP A 514 23.84 -24.94 -25.08
N ASN A 515 24.06 -25.12 -23.78
CA ASN A 515 23.42 -26.16 -22.98
C ASN A 515 22.08 -25.70 -22.40
N TRP A 516 21.78 -24.40 -22.43
CA TRP A 516 20.55 -23.81 -21.93
C TRP A 516 19.86 -22.99 -23.03
N ARG A 517 18.96 -23.65 -23.78
CA ARG A 517 18.27 -23.06 -24.93
C ARG A 517 16.79 -23.42 -24.94
N PRO A 518 16.01 -22.89 -23.98
CA PRO A 518 14.56 -23.10 -23.98
C PRO A 518 13.92 -22.48 -25.23
N VAL A 519 12.84 -23.11 -25.69
CA VAL A 519 12.06 -22.69 -26.86
C VAL A 519 10.64 -22.43 -26.40
N PHE A 520 10.24 -21.17 -26.39
CA PHE A 520 8.86 -20.77 -26.14
C PHE A 520 8.13 -20.48 -27.45
N ASN A 521 6.83 -20.75 -27.51
CA ASN A 521 6.01 -20.48 -28.69
C ASN A 521 5.45 -19.04 -28.75
N GLY A 522 5.55 -18.28 -27.66
CA GLY A 522 5.11 -16.88 -27.55
C GLY A 522 6.13 -16.02 -26.81
N THR A 523 5.96 -14.69 -26.91
CA THR A 523 6.87 -13.69 -26.33
C THR A 523 7.05 -13.89 -24.84
N VAL A 524 8.29 -13.82 -24.37
CA VAL A 524 8.64 -13.75 -22.95
C VAL A 524 8.66 -12.28 -22.53
N ASN A 525 7.91 -11.93 -21.49
CA ASN A 525 7.83 -10.57 -20.96
C ASN A 525 8.73 -10.35 -19.75
N GLY A 526 8.79 -11.31 -18.83
CA GLY A 526 9.57 -11.22 -17.59
C GLY A 526 10.38 -12.47 -17.33
N VAL A 527 11.57 -12.29 -16.76
CA VAL A 527 12.49 -13.36 -16.36
C VAL A 527 13.14 -12.99 -15.03
N SER A 528 13.14 -13.92 -14.08
CA SER A 528 13.89 -13.79 -12.83
C SER A 528 14.56 -15.12 -12.50
N ALA A 529 15.88 -15.11 -12.36
CA ALA A 529 16.68 -16.27 -12.03
C ALA A 529 17.02 -16.26 -10.53
N SER A 530 16.92 -17.42 -9.89
CA SER A 530 17.26 -17.55 -8.47
C SER A 530 18.76 -17.54 -8.23
N GLU A 531 19.15 -17.46 -6.95
CA GLU A 531 20.55 -17.71 -6.56
C GLU A 531 21.01 -19.10 -7.03
N GLY A 532 22.25 -19.16 -7.52
CA GLY A 532 22.86 -20.32 -8.16
C GLY A 532 22.27 -20.68 -9.52
N ASN A 533 21.36 -19.88 -10.09
CA ASN A 533 20.61 -20.20 -11.32
C ASN A 533 19.89 -21.58 -11.29
N SER A 534 19.54 -22.06 -10.10
CA SER A 534 18.87 -23.36 -9.91
C SER A 534 17.41 -23.35 -10.39
N HIS A 535 16.77 -22.19 -10.35
CA HIS A 535 15.47 -21.93 -10.92
C HIS A 535 15.52 -20.70 -11.83
N VAL A 536 14.88 -20.77 -12.99
CA VAL A 536 14.62 -19.61 -13.84
C VAL A 536 13.12 -19.49 -14.03
N TYR A 537 12.54 -18.47 -13.43
CA TYR A 537 11.11 -18.16 -13.51
C TYR A 537 10.86 -17.26 -14.72
N VAL A 538 9.83 -17.58 -15.49
CA VAL A 538 9.53 -16.92 -16.76
C VAL A 538 8.05 -16.60 -16.83
N ALA A 539 7.71 -15.39 -17.29
CA ALA A 539 6.35 -14.91 -17.50
C ALA A 539 6.18 -14.38 -18.93
N GLY A 540 5.00 -14.55 -19.52
CA GLY A 540 4.71 -13.95 -20.83
C GLY A 540 3.45 -14.45 -21.52
N TYR A 541 3.53 -14.43 -22.86
CA TYR A 541 2.44 -14.72 -23.79
C TYR A 541 2.47 -16.15 -24.35
N PHE A 542 3.37 -17.02 -23.88
CA PHE A 542 3.54 -18.38 -24.38
C PHE A 542 2.53 -19.36 -23.79
N THR A 543 2.30 -20.47 -24.48
CA THR A 543 1.54 -21.62 -23.96
C THR A 543 2.38 -22.90 -23.90
N GLN A 544 3.62 -22.84 -24.40
CA GLN A 544 4.50 -23.99 -24.48
C GLN A 544 5.95 -23.64 -24.15
N LEU A 545 6.63 -24.60 -23.50
CA LEU A 545 8.07 -24.67 -23.30
C LEU A 545 8.58 -25.98 -23.91
N ASN A 546 9.47 -25.91 -24.91
CA ASN A 546 10.04 -27.07 -25.61
C ASN A 546 8.99 -28.09 -26.10
N GLY A 547 7.80 -27.61 -26.50
CA GLY A 547 6.70 -28.43 -27.00
C GLY A 547 5.79 -29.05 -25.92
N GLY A 548 6.14 -28.95 -24.64
CA GLY A 548 5.24 -29.27 -23.51
C GLY A 548 4.38 -28.09 -23.09
N GLU A 549 3.28 -28.34 -22.38
CA GLU A 549 2.39 -27.30 -21.88
C GLU A 549 3.08 -26.44 -20.81
N ALA A 550 3.06 -25.12 -21.00
CA ALA A 550 3.48 -24.12 -20.02
C ALA A 550 2.64 -22.88 -20.26
N PHE A 551 1.47 -22.81 -19.62
CA PHE A 551 0.53 -21.72 -19.88
C PHE A 551 0.97 -20.44 -19.18
N ARG A 552 1.53 -19.49 -19.95
CA ARG A 552 1.92 -18.11 -19.58
C ARG A 552 3.07 -17.96 -18.59
N ILE A 553 3.38 -19.01 -17.84
CA ILE A 553 4.44 -19.04 -16.83
C ILE A 553 5.23 -20.34 -16.91
N ALA A 554 6.48 -20.31 -16.46
CA ALA A 554 7.33 -21.49 -16.33
C ALA A 554 8.35 -21.32 -15.19
N ASN A 555 8.65 -22.43 -14.50
CA ASN A 555 9.79 -22.57 -13.58
C ASN A 555 10.74 -23.58 -14.22
N ILE A 556 11.85 -23.11 -14.79
CA ILE A 556 12.85 -23.96 -15.45
C ILE A 556 13.88 -24.40 -14.40
N THR A 557 13.93 -25.69 -14.14
CA THR A 557 14.92 -26.33 -13.25
C THR A 557 15.89 -27.24 -14.01
N ASN A 558 15.55 -27.60 -15.24
CA ASN A 558 16.36 -28.41 -16.13
C ASN A 558 16.50 -27.71 -17.50
N PRO A 559 17.72 -27.58 -18.06
CA PRO A 559 17.93 -26.93 -19.36
C PRO A 559 17.15 -27.55 -20.55
N ARG A 560 16.72 -28.82 -20.44
CA ARG A 560 15.94 -29.54 -21.45
C ARG A 560 14.47 -29.74 -21.07
N GLN A 561 13.99 -29.05 -20.04
CA GLN A 561 12.63 -29.20 -19.53
C GLN A 561 11.59 -28.96 -20.64
N SER A 562 10.58 -29.82 -20.71
CA SER A 562 9.44 -29.70 -21.63
C SER A 562 8.17 -29.48 -20.81
N GLY A 563 7.55 -28.32 -20.95
CA GLY A 563 6.44 -27.88 -20.12
C GLY A 563 6.83 -27.53 -18.68
N GLY A 564 5.87 -27.47 -17.77
CA GLY A 564 6.14 -27.31 -16.34
C GLY A 564 4.90 -27.40 -15.47
N ASP A 565 5.10 -27.73 -14.19
CA ASP A 565 4.01 -27.99 -13.24
C ASP A 565 3.50 -26.71 -12.55
N TRP A 566 4.03 -25.54 -12.90
CA TRP A 566 3.60 -24.28 -12.32
C TRP A 566 2.33 -23.77 -13.03
N THR A 567 1.20 -23.90 -12.34
CA THR A 567 -0.11 -23.46 -12.85
C THR A 567 -0.51 -22.12 -12.24
N HIS A 568 -0.96 -21.19 -13.08
CA HIS A 568 -1.60 -19.95 -12.67
C HIS A 568 -3.11 -20.15 -12.65
N GLU A 569 -3.78 -19.75 -11.56
CA GLU A 569 -5.24 -19.66 -11.56
C GLU A 569 -5.66 -18.20 -11.80
N PRO A 570 -6.08 -17.85 -13.02
CA PRO A 570 -6.46 -16.48 -13.37
C PRO A 570 -7.66 -15.98 -12.57
N SER A 571 -7.76 -14.66 -12.45
CA SER A 571 -8.88 -14.01 -11.76
C SER A 571 -10.13 -13.96 -12.65
N TYR A 572 -9.94 -14.09 -13.97
CA TYR A 572 -11.00 -14.15 -14.95
C TYR A 572 -10.66 -15.16 -16.07
N VAL A 573 -11.61 -16.04 -16.41
CA VAL A 573 -11.48 -16.95 -17.54
C VAL A 573 -12.53 -16.56 -18.58
N PRO A 574 -12.15 -16.13 -19.79
CA PRO A 574 -13.12 -15.86 -20.84
C PRO A 574 -13.92 -17.13 -21.18
N SER A 575 -15.23 -17.01 -21.36
CA SER A 575 -16.11 -18.16 -21.67
C SER A 575 -15.73 -18.94 -22.93
N SER A 576 -15.04 -18.30 -23.87
CA SER A 576 -14.56 -18.92 -25.11
C SER A 576 -13.13 -19.48 -25.03
N ALA A 577 -12.52 -19.50 -23.84
CA ALA A 577 -11.18 -20.06 -23.65
C ALA A 577 -11.20 -21.59 -23.74
N GLN A 578 -10.18 -22.16 -24.37
CA GLN A 578 -9.97 -23.60 -24.50
C GLN A 578 -9.19 -24.12 -23.29
N THR A 579 -9.81 -24.13 -22.12
CA THR A 579 -9.17 -24.55 -20.86
C THR A 579 -8.80 -26.03 -20.83
N TRP A 580 -9.34 -26.84 -21.73
CA TRP A 580 -9.02 -28.27 -21.89
C TRP A 580 -7.80 -28.54 -22.78
N ASP A 581 -7.30 -27.53 -23.49
CA ASP A 581 -6.12 -27.63 -24.37
C ASP A 581 -5.31 -26.33 -24.32
N LEU A 582 -4.82 -25.99 -23.12
CA LEU A 582 -4.05 -24.77 -22.90
C LEU A 582 -2.78 -24.73 -23.76
N LYS A 583 -2.17 -25.89 -24.01
CA LYS A 583 -1.05 -26.04 -24.93
C LYS A 583 -1.32 -25.43 -26.31
N ASN A 584 -2.51 -25.63 -26.89
CA ASN A 584 -2.86 -25.11 -28.23
C ASN A 584 -3.81 -23.90 -28.20
N GLU A 585 -4.08 -23.34 -27.02
CA GLU A 585 -4.86 -22.11 -26.88
C GLU A 585 -4.27 -20.98 -27.73
N ARG A 586 -5.13 -20.37 -28.55
CA ARG A 586 -4.78 -19.27 -29.46
C ARG A 586 -5.29 -17.93 -28.97
N LYS A 587 -6.24 -17.92 -28.05
CA LYS A 587 -6.76 -16.71 -27.42
C LYS A 587 -5.73 -16.17 -26.44
N MET A 588 -5.53 -14.86 -26.46
CA MET A 588 -4.63 -14.17 -25.55
C MET A 588 -5.39 -13.78 -24.28
N TRP A 589 -5.17 -14.53 -23.20
CA TRP A 589 -5.74 -14.33 -21.87
C TRP A 589 -4.83 -14.97 -20.80
N GLY A 590 -4.94 -14.53 -19.54
CA GLY A 590 -4.12 -15.01 -18.42
C GLY A 590 -2.61 -14.73 -18.53
N PHE A 591 -2.16 -13.93 -19.50
CA PHE A 591 -0.74 -13.63 -19.71
C PHE A 591 -0.17 -12.79 -18.56
N GLN A 592 1.11 -12.99 -18.29
CA GLN A 592 1.81 -12.29 -17.20
C GLN A 592 2.80 -11.30 -17.80
N PHE A 593 2.94 -10.13 -17.17
CA PHE A 593 3.90 -9.12 -17.59
C PHE A 593 5.25 -9.37 -16.92
N ASP A 594 5.25 -9.71 -15.64
CA ASP A 594 6.48 -9.83 -14.89
C ASP A 594 6.48 -10.94 -13.83
N VAL A 595 7.69 -11.35 -13.44
CA VAL A 595 7.97 -12.38 -12.45
C VAL A 595 9.21 -12.01 -11.65
N GLN A 596 9.12 -12.09 -10.33
CA GLN A 596 10.21 -11.69 -9.43
C GLN A 596 10.50 -12.78 -8.40
N ASP A 597 11.73 -13.29 -8.38
CA ASP A 597 12.24 -14.07 -7.27
C ASP A 597 12.47 -13.17 -6.04
N ALA A 598 11.84 -13.51 -4.91
CA ALA A 598 11.95 -12.82 -3.62
C ALA A 598 12.69 -13.65 -2.55
N GLY A 599 13.47 -14.64 -2.96
CA GLY A 599 14.24 -15.52 -2.06
C GLY A 599 13.39 -16.66 -1.52
N SER A 600 12.50 -16.38 -0.55
CA SER A 600 11.61 -17.38 0.07
C SER A 600 10.40 -17.74 -0.80
N SER A 601 10.08 -16.89 -1.79
CA SER A 601 8.89 -16.98 -2.64
C SER A 601 9.16 -16.43 -4.04
N VAL A 602 8.20 -16.63 -4.94
CA VAL A 602 8.16 -16.00 -6.26
C VAL A 602 6.87 -15.21 -6.41
N TRP A 603 6.98 -14.06 -7.04
CA TRP A 603 5.88 -13.14 -7.31
C TRP A 603 5.56 -13.10 -8.80
N LEU A 604 4.28 -12.92 -9.11
CA LEU A 604 3.76 -12.74 -10.47
C LEU A 604 2.86 -11.50 -10.52
N GLY A 605 3.05 -10.70 -11.56
CA GLY A 605 2.22 -9.55 -11.90
C GLY A 605 1.78 -9.67 -13.35
N GLY A 606 0.49 -9.46 -13.62
CA GLY A 606 -0.01 -9.63 -14.96
C GLY A 606 -1.45 -9.21 -15.16
N THR A 607 -2.04 -9.82 -16.18
CA THR A 607 -3.39 -9.49 -16.65
C THR A 607 -4.46 -9.86 -15.64
N GLU A 608 -5.65 -9.28 -15.83
CA GLU A 608 -6.83 -9.50 -14.99
C GLU A 608 -6.61 -9.01 -13.55
N HIS A 609 -5.86 -7.91 -13.42
CA HIS A 609 -5.81 -7.08 -12.22
C HIS A 609 -5.12 -7.72 -11.02
N MET A 610 -4.41 -8.83 -11.21
CA MET A 610 -3.95 -9.67 -10.12
C MET A 610 -2.43 -9.61 -9.95
N ILE A 611 -2.02 -9.43 -8.70
CA ILE A 611 -0.67 -9.75 -8.21
C ILE A 611 -0.76 -11.00 -7.33
N SER A 612 0.22 -11.89 -7.45
CA SER A 612 0.21 -13.19 -6.74
C SER A 612 1.57 -13.59 -6.23
N ARG A 613 1.59 -14.29 -5.10
CA ARG A 613 2.80 -14.85 -4.48
C ARG A 613 2.69 -16.38 -4.39
N TYR A 614 3.80 -17.06 -4.65
CA TYR A 614 3.92 -18.51 -4.68
C TYR A 614 5.05 -19.00 -3.79
N GLU A 615 4.83 -20.13 -3.09
CA GLU A 615 5.90 -20.83 -2.39
C GLU A 615 6.76 -21.62 -3.39
N LYS A 616 8.09 -21.56 -3.26
CA LYS A 616 9.00 -22.15 -4.26
C LYS A 616 9.01 -23.68 -4.29
N SER A 617 8.69 -24.33 -3.17
CA SER A 617 8.77 -25.78 -3.02
C SER A 617 7.71 -26.54 -3.82
N SER A 618 6.50 -25.98 -3.90
CA SER A 618 5.34 -26.61 -4.56
C SER A 618 4.79 -25.78 -5.72
N MET A 619 5.27 -24.53 -5.87
CA MET A 619 4.69 -23.54 -6.78
C MET A 619 3.19 -23.30 -6.55
N ARG A 620 2.72 -23.49 -5.31
CA ARG A 620 1.34 -23.17 -4.90
C ARG A 620 1.22 -21.69 -4.55
N ARG A 621 0.13 -21.06 -5.01
CA ARG A 621 -0.19 -19.68 -4.66
C ARG A 621 -0.48 -19.57 -3.15
N THR A 622 0.28 -18.74 -2.44
CA THR A 622 0.10 -18.47 -1.01
C THR A 622 -0.69 -17.20 -0.75
N TYR A 623 -0.69 -16.27 -1.71
CA TYR A 623 -1.36 -14.98 -1.59
C TYR A 623 -1.73 -14.44 -2.99
N SER A 624 -2.79 -13.65 -3.04
CA SER A 624 -3.18 -12.83 -4.20
C SER A 624 -3.84 -11.55 -3.75
N ALA A 625 -3.78 -10.53 -4.59
CA ALA A 625 -4.59 -9.33 -4.46
C ALA A 625 -5.09 -8.86 -5.82
N ILE A 626 -6.27 -8.23 -5.85
CA ILE A 626 -6.91 -7.75 -7.08
C ILE A 626 -7.18 -6.26 -6.98
N THR A 627 -6.84 -5.51 -8.03
CA THR A 627 -7.08 -4.07 -8.11
C THR A 627 -8.37 -3.74 -8.88
N ARG A 628 -8.96 -2.55 -8.66
CA ARG A 628 -10.19 -2.10 -9.34
C ARG A 628 -10.05 -0.70 -9.94
N GLU A 629 -10.71 -0.46 -11.08
CA GLU A 629 -10.50 0.67 -12.01
C GLU A 629 -9.08 0.64 -12.65
N GLY A 630 -9.00 0.21 -13.92
CA GLY A 630 -7.76 -0.34 -14.49
C GLY A 630 -7.36 -1.63 -13.76
N GLY A 631 -6.19 -2.21 -14.01
CA GLY A 631 -5.71 -3.24 -13.09
C GLY A 631 -4.41 -3.97 -13.35
N ASP A 632 -4.01 -4.19 -14.60
CA ASP A 632 -2.92 -5.12 -14.89
C ASP A 632 -1.62 -4.67 -14.21
N PHE A 633 -0.97 -5.60 -13.51
CA PHE A 633 0.34 -5.38 -12.91
C PHE A 633 1.40 -5.57 -14.00
N GLN A 634 2.17 -4.53 -14.26
CA GLN A 634 3.07 -4.42 -15.41
C GLN A 634 4.53 -4.68 -15.03
N ASP A 635 4.89 -4.45 -13.76
CA ASP A 635 6.24 -4.58 -13.24
C ASP A 635 6.25 -4.97 -11.76
N LEU A 636 7.29 -5.72 -11.37
CA LEU A 636 7.60 -6.13 -10.01
C LEU A 636 9.06 -5.83 -9.68
N HIS A 637 9.29 -5.02 -8.65
CA HIS A 637 10.65 -4.71 -8.20
C HIS A 637 10.88 -5.12 -6.74
N LEU A 638 11.88 -5.96 -6.49
CA LEU A 638 12.31 -6.31 -5.14
C LEU A 638 13.40 -5.37 -4.64
N ASN A 639 13.18 -4.74 -3.48
CA ASN A 639 14.24 -4.08 -2.71
C ASN A 639 14.13 -4.40 -1.21
N GLY A 640 15.16 -5.02 -0.66
CA GLY A 640 15.17 -5.47 0.73
C GLY A 640 14.01 -6.43 1.04
N ASN A 641 13.13 -6.03 1.97
CA ASN A 641 11.95 -6.80 2.37
C ASN A 641 10.65 -6.34 1.68
N THR A 642 10.75 -5.56 0.61
CA THR A 642 9.61 -4.92 -0.05
C THR A 642 9.57 -5.29 -1.53
N ILE A 643 8.39 -5.71 -2.00
CA ILE A 643 8.06 -5.80 -3.41
C ILE A 643 7.28 -4.54 -3.79
N TYR A 644 7.70 -3.83 -4.82
CA TYR A 644 6.89 -2.80 -5.46
C TYR A 644 6.16 -3.43 -6.64
N GLY A 645 4.84 -3.30 -6.66
CA GLY A 645 4.01 -3.72 -7.79
C GLY A 645 3.48 -2.49 -8.51
N ALA A 646 3.87 -2.32 -9.77
CA ALA A 646 3.42 -1.25 -10.63
C ALA A 646 2.29 -1.72 -11.56
N CYS A 647 1.34 -0.83 -11.83
CA CYS A 647 0.12 -1.13 -12.56
C CYS A 647 -0.42 0.11 -13.30
N HIS A 648 -1.47 -0.09 -14.09
CA HIS A 648 -2.35 0.98 -14.59
C HIS A 648 -3.64 1.14 -13.77
N CYS A 649 -3.56 0.78 -12.49
CA CYS A 649 -4.69 0.64 -11.58
C CYS A 649 -4.90 1.85 -10.66
N GLY A 650 -6.12 2.04 -10.19
CA GLY A 650 -6.50 3.09 -9.26
C GLY A 650 -7.33 2.57 -8.10
N ASP A 651 -7.86 3.52 -7.33
CA ASP A 651 -8.86 3.35 -6.28
C ASP A 651 -8.53 2.34 -5.18
N PHE A 652 -8.67 1.03 -5.44
CA PHE A 652 -8.57 0.00 -4.41
C PHE A 652 -7.81 -1.24 -4.86
N ILE A 653 -7.13 -1.84 -3.90
CA ILE A 653 -6.55 -3.19 -3.97
C ILE A 653 -7.18 -4.05 -2.87
N TYR A 654 -7.73 -5.20 -3.25
CA TYR A 654 -8.41 -6.15 -2.39
C TYR A 654 -7.47 -7.32 -2.07
N GLN A 655 -7.02 -7.37 -0.82
CA GLN A 655 -6.07 -8.38 -0.34
C GLN A 655 -6.77 -9.71 -0.11
N GLY A 656 -6.20 -10.82 -0.61
CA GLY A 656 -6.80 -12.16 -0.54
C GLY A 656 -7.85 -12.45 -1.61
N ALA A 657 -8.16 -11.49 -2.48
CA ALA A 657 -9.11 -11.67 -3.56
C ALA A 657 -8.57 -12.61 -4.64
N THR A 658 -9.47 -13.41 -5.25
CA THR A 658 -9.12 -14.41 -6.27
C THR A 658 -9.89 -14.29 -7.58
N LYS A 659 -10.98 -13.51 -7.63
CA LYS A 659 -11.79 -13.28 -8.83
C LYS A 659 -12.13 -11.80 -8.99
N VAL A 660 -12.03 -11.27 -10.21
CA VAL A 660 -12.17 -9.82 -10.47
C VAL A 660 -13.61 -9.30 -10.38
N ASP A 661 -14.61 -10.14 -10.67
CA ASP A 661 -16.03 -9.73 -10.65
C ASP A 661 -16.68 -9.87 -9.25
N SER A 662 -15.93 -10.37 -8.29
CA SER A 662 -16.40 -10.69 -6.93
C SER A 662 -15.27 -10.56 -5.90
N GLU A 663 -14.38 -9.61 -6.12
CA GLU A 663 -13.13 -9.45 -5.40
C GLU A 663 -13.33 -9.26 -3.89
N TRP A 664 -14.43 -8.63 -3.49
CA TRP A 664 -14.80 -8.44 -2.09
C TRP A 664 -15.25 -9.73 -1.36
N VAL A 665 -15.57 -10.80 -2.09
CA VAL A 665 -16.13 -12.03 -1.50
C VAL A 665 -15.13 -12.71 -0.58
N ASN A 666 -13.87 -12.81 -1.03
CA ASN A 666 -12.78 -13.45 -0.30
C ASN A 666 -11.75 -12.44 0.24
N ALA A 667 -11.93 -11.15 -0.04
CA ALA A 667 -11.02 -10.12 0.45
C ALA A 667 -11.00 -10.08 1.98
N THR A 668 -9.80 -10.12 2.56
CA THR A 668 -9.58 -9.94 4.00
C THR A 668 -9.44 -8.48 4.38
N ASP A 669 -9.05 -7.64 3.41
CA ASP A 669 -8.89 -6.21 3.58
C ASP A 669 -8.88 -5.48 2.22
N ALA A 670 -9.08 -4.16 2.23
CA ALA A 670 -8.99 -3.31 1.04
C ALA A 670 -8.20 -2.02 1.32
N GLN A 671 -7.18 -1.75 0.53
CA GLN A 671 -6.32 -0.56 0.65
C GLN A 671 -6.40 0.32 -0.59
N THR A 672 -5.97 1.58 -0.48
CA THR A 672 -5.89 2.46 -1.66
C THR A 672 -4.64 2.17 -2.47
N ILE A 673 -4.78 2.17 -3.79
CA ILE A 673 -3.66 2.09 -4.73
C ILE A 673 -3.78 3.20 -5.78
N ARG A 674 -2.63 3.77 -6.18
CA ARG A 674 -2.54 4.78 -7.23
C ARG A 674 -1.33 4.47 -8.10
N LEU A 675 -1.52 3.62 -9.09
CA LEU A 675 -0.51 3.12 -10.04
C LEU A 675 0.61 2.25 -9.45
N VAL A 676 0.97 2.40 -8.18
CA VAL A 676 2.00 1.57 -7.52
C VAL A 676 1.62 1.31 -6.07
N ALA A 677 1.94 0.12 -5.57
CA ALA A 677 1.87 -0.23 -4.16
C ALA A 677 3.14 -0.97 -3.70
N ALA A 678 3.44 -0.86 -2.40
CA ALA A 678 4.46 -1.66 -1.75
C ALA A 678 3.81 -2.84 -1.03
N PHE A 679 4.50 -3.98 -1.03
CA PHE A 679 4.07 -5.21 -0.40
C PHE A 679 5.20 -5.77 0.46
N ASP A 680 4.86 -6.38 1.58
CA ASP A 680 5.80 -7.20 2.33
C ASP A 680 6.15 -8.46 1.51
N LYS A 681 7.44 -8.68 1.25
CA LYS A 681 7.85 -9.79 0.36
C LYS A 681 7.47 -11.17 0.91
N ASP A 682 7.37 -11.32 2.24
CA ASP A 682 7.18 -12.60 2.92
C ASP A 682 5.71 -12.86 3.24
N THR A 683 4.97 -11.88 3.76
CA THR A 683 3.54 -12.05 4.08
C THR A 683 2.63 -11.80 2.88
N GLY A 684 3.08 -11.00 1.92
CA GLY A 684 2.30 -10.56 0.77
C GLY A 684 1.39 -9.35 1.06
N GLN A 685 1.28 -8.91 2.31
CA GLN A 685 0.40 -7.82 2.69
C GLN A 685 0.84 -6.50 2.06
N VAL A 686 -0.13 -5.69 1.65
CA VAL A 686 0.11 -4.30 1.22
C VAL A 686 0.69 -3.51 2.39
N LEU A 687 1.60 -2.57 2.10
CA LEU A 687 2.22 -1.66 3.05
C LEU A 687 1.63 -0.25 2.85
N PRO A 688 0.44 0.02 3.41
CA PRO A 688 -0.33 1.22 3.10
C PRO A 688 0.32 2.49 3.67
N GLU A 689 1.34 2.39 4.53
CA GLU A 689 2.11 3.53 4.99
C GLU A 689 2.80 4.26 3.83
N TRP A 690 3.14 3.55 2.75
CA TRP A 690 3.55 4.16 1.49
C TRP A 690 2.39 4.20 0.50
N ALA A 691 1.81 5.38 0.35
CA ALA A 691 0.62 5.63 -0.45
C ALA A 691 0.88 6.83 -1.38
N PRO A 692 1.68 6.65 -2.43
CA PRO A 692 1.97 7.72 -3.37
C PRO A 692 0.70 8.15 -4.10
N ILE A 693 0.66 9.40 -4.56
CA ILE A 693 -0.47 9.90 -5.35
C ILE A 693 0.04 10.43 -6.67
N MET A 694 -0.38 9.78 -7.74
CA MET A 694 -0.03 10.12 -9.11
C MET A 694 -1.16 9.78 -10.07
N ASN A 695 -1.12 10.36 -11.27
CA ASN A 695 -2.08 10.07 -12.32
C ASN A 695 -1.38 9.90 -13.67
N GLY A 696 -1.91 8.98 -14.48
CA GLY A 696 -1.46 8.79 -15.85
C GLY A 696 -1.98 9.87 -16.81
N ALA A 697 -1.41 9.96 -18.02
CA ALA A 697 -1.92 10.86 -19.08
C ALA A 697 -3.05 10.21 -19.88
N TYR A 698 -2.93 8.90 -20.17
CA TYR A 698 -3.85 8.13 -21.01
C TYR A 698 -4.43 6.89 -20.31
N GLY A 699 -3.95 6.59 -19.10
CA GLY A 699 -4.42 5.42 -18.34
C GLY A 699 -3.59 4.16 -18.57
N TYR A 700 -2.37 4.28 -19.09
CA TYR A 700 -1.48 3.15 -19.33
C TYR A 700 -0.58 2.80 -18.15
N GLY A 701 -0.62 3.57 -17.07
CA GLY A 701 -0.01 3.22 -15.80
C GLY A 701 1.49 3.38 -15.71
N VAL A 702 2.04 2.71 -14.70
CA VAL A 702 3.48 2.61 -14.44
C VAL A 702 3.95 1.27 -14.97
N TRP A 703 5.01 1.30 -15.77
CA TRP A 703 5.59 0.16 -16.46
C TRP A 703 6.89 -0.33 -15.84
N GLU A 704 7.47 0.43 -14.91
CA GLU A 704 8.74 0.11 -14.31
C GLU A 704 8.88 0.77 -12.94
N SER A 705 9.49 0.06 -12.00
CA SER A 705 9.92 0.57 -10.71
C SER A 705 11.33 0.11 -10.38
N PHE A 706 12.13 1.00 -9.80
CA PHE A 706 13.55 0.72 -9.53
C PHE A 706 14.05 1.53 -8.34
N VAL A 707 14.74 0.89 -7.38
CA VAL A 707 15.39 1.60 -6.28
C VAL A 707 16.88 1.75 -6.57
N ASP A 708 17.35 3.00 -6.61
CA ASP A 708 18.76 3.31 -6.82
C ASP A 708 19.62 3.09 -5.57
N SER A 709 20.93 3.18 -5.72
CA SER A 709 21.94 2.97 -4.67
C SER A 709 21.86 3.96 -3.51
N THR A 710 21.10 5.05 -3.65
CA THR A 710 20.80 5.99 -2.55
C THR A 710 19.53 5.62 -1.80
N GLY A 711 18.82 4.57 -2.22
CA GLY A 711 17.52 4.17 -1.70
C GLY A 711 16.35 4.95 -2.31
N THR A 712 16.58 5.78 -3.34
CA THR A 712 15.52 6.53 -3.99
C THR A 712 14.74 5.63 -4.93
N LEU A 713 13.43 5.53 -4.74
CA LEU A 713 12.55 4.80 -5.63
C LEU A 713 12.19 5.66 -6.85
N TRP A 714 12.47 5.13 -8.03
CA TRP A 714 12.03 5.64 -9.32
C TRP A 714 10.84 4.82 -9.81
N VAL A 715 9.83 5.49 -10.35
CA VAL A 715 8.69 4.86 -11.02
C VAL A 715 8.50 5.50 -12.39
N GLY A 716 8.40 4.69 -13.44
CA GLY A 716 8.35 5.11 -14.83
C GLY A 716 7.11 4.60 -15.55
N GLY A 717 6.55 5.38 -16.47
CA GLY A 717 5.37 4.99 -17.24
C GLY A 717 4.71 6.15 -17.98
N ASP A 718 3.39 6.04 -18.14
CA ASP A 718 2.49 7.09 -18.65
C ASP A 718 2.18 8.16 -17.59
N ILE A 719 3.13 8.48 -16.72
CA ILE A 719 2.91 9.42 -15.60
C ILE A 719 2.70 10.83 -16.16
N ARG A 720 1.69 11.56 -15.68
CA ARG A 720 1.46 12.98 -16.03
C ARG A 720 1.70 13.93 -14.88
N LYS A 721 1.24 13.60 -13.67
CA LYS A 721 1.44 14.40 -12.46
C LYS A 721 1.62 13.50 -11.24
N SER A 722 2.26 14.04 -10.22
CA SER A 722 2.39 13.43 -8.89
C SER A 722 2.19 14.47 -7.79
N LEU A 723 1.94 14.00 -6.56
CA LEU A 723 1.86 14.84 -5.37
C LEU A 723 3.24 14.93 -4.71
N GLY A 724 3.87 16.11 -4.78
CA GLY A 724 5.02 16.43 -3.95
C GLY A 724 4.59 17.02 -2.60
N ALA A 725 5.56 17.20 -1.70
CA ALA A 725 5.32 17.79 -0.38
C ALA A 725 4.75 19.23 -0.46
N ASN A 726 5.02 19.94 -1.57
CA ASN A 726 4.56 21.30 -1.84
C ASN A 726 3.34 21.36 -2.79
N GLY A 727 2.68 20.24 -3.06
CA GLY A 727 1.50 20.16 -3.92
C GLY A 727 1.72 19.40 -5.23
N VAL A 728 0.73 19.48 -6.12
CA VAL A 728 0.71 18.73 -7.39
C VAL A 728 1.75 19.30 -8.35
N GLN A 729 2.55 18.43 -8.97
CA GLN A 729 3.60 18.80 -9.91
C GLN A 729 3.54 17.99 -11.22
N PRO A 730 3.90 18.59 -12.38
CA PRO A 730 3.88 17.92 -13.68
C PRO A 730 5.17 17.12 -13.93
N THR A 731 5.21 15.86 -13.47
CA THR A 731 6.45 15.05 -13.42
C THR A 731 6.78 14.31 -14.72
N ILE A 732 5.79 14.05 -15.60
CA ILE A 732 5.89 13.46 -16.96
C ILE A 732 6.92 12.33 -17.17
N GLY A 733 6.42 11.11 -17.37
CA GLY A 733 7.24 9.94 -17.72
C GLY A 733 7.79 9.19 -16.51
N PHE A 734 8.39 9.88 -15.54
CA PHE A 734 8.84 9.22 -14.31
C PHE A 734 8.66 10.11 -13.07
N ALA A 735 8.64 9.51 -11.89
CA ALA A 735 8.67 10.19 -10.60
C ALA A 735 9.67 9.53 -9.65
N ARG A 736 10.18 10.32 -8.71
CA ARG A 736 11.15 9.89 -7.70
C ARG A 736 10.59 10.06 -6.29
N TYR A 737 10.92 9.13 -5.41
CA TYR A 737 10.55 9.13 -4.01
C TYR A 737 11.78 8.84 -3.16
N ALA A 738 12.27 9.86 -2.45
CA ALA A 738 13.41 9.70 -1.54
C ALA A 738 13.10 8.65 -0.47
N PRO A 739 14.09 7.88 0.00
CA PRO A 739 13.91 6.98 1.14
C PRO A 739 13.49 7.78 2.38
N ARG A 740 12.67 7.18 3.23
CA ARG A 740 12.43 7.72 4.57
C ARG A 740 13.70 7.59 5.40
N ASP A 741 13.90 8.54 6.29
CA ASP A 741 14.90 8.41 7.33
C ASP A 741 14.48 7.32 8.32
N VAL A 742 15.35 6.33 8.49
CA VAL A 742 15.19 5.18 9.40
C VAL A 742 16.38 5.03 10.34
N ALA A 743 17.32 5.98 10.35
CA ALA A 743 18.48 5.93 11.21
C ALA A 743 18.08 6.45 12.61
N PRO A 744 18.20 5.65 13.68
CA PRO A 744 17.94 6.16 15.01
C PRO A 744 18.95 7.26 15.39
N PRO A 745 18.52 8.32 16.10
CA PRO A 745 19.43 9.32 16.64
C PRO A 745 20.37 8.72 17.69
N ALA A 746 21.41 9.47 18.06
CA ALA A 746 22.30 9.09 19.15
C ALA A 746 21.57 9.04 20.51
N THR A 747 22.03 8.19 21.42
CA THR A 747 21.50 8.11 22.78
C THR A 747 21.92 9.32 23.62
N PRO A 748 20.99 10.01 24.31
CA PRO A 748 21.32 11.05 25.30
C PRO A 748 22.19 10.48 26.43
N SER A 749 22.86 11.35 27.20
CA SER A 749 23.74 10.91 28.28
C SER A 749 23.56 11.71 29.56
N ASN A 750 24.21 11.30 30.65
CA ASN A 750 24.24 12.02 31.93
C ASN A 750 22.85 12.32 32.52
N LEU A 751 21.89 11.38 32.41
CA LEU A 751 20.61 11.51 33.10
C LEU A 751 20.85 11.60 34.62
N LYS A 752 20.23 12.59 35.25
CA LYS A 752 20.20 12.77 36.70
C LYS A 752 18.78 13.03 37.15
N VAL A 753 18.41 12.45 38.29
CA VAL A 753 17.11 12.64 38.94
C VAL A 753 17.36 13.18 40.33
N THR A 754 16.75 14.31 40.66
CA THR A 754 16.81 14.90 42.01
C THR A 754 15.41 15.22 42.51
N LYS A 755 15.07 14.78 43.72
CA LYS A 755 13.81 15.11 44.37
C LYS A 755 13.82 16.58 44.82
N ASN A 756 12.80 17.33 44.41
CA ASN A 756 12.57 18.72 44.81
C ASN A 756 11.12 18.86 45.29
N GLY A 757 10.91 18.77 46.61
CA GLY A 757 9.58 18.76 47.20
C GLY A 757 8.77 17.54 46.76
N SER A 758 7.61 17.77 46.13
CA SER A 758 6.73 16.73 45.60
C SER A 758 7.02 16.35 44.14
N LYS A 759 8.15 16.80 43.58
CA LYS A 759 8.52 16.61 42.18
C LYS A 759 9.87 15.93 42.04
N ASP A 760 10.03 15.09 41.04
CA ASP A 760 11.32 14.65 40.53
C ASP A 760 11.77 15.60 39.43
N GLN A 761 13.00 16.10 39.54
CA GLN A 761 13.65 16.97 38.57
C GLN A 761 14.67 16.16 37.78
N LEU A 762 14.44 16.05 36.47
CA LEU A 762 15.28 15.32 35.54
C LEU A 762 16.14 16.29 34.73
N THR A 763 17.42 15.99 34.56
CA THR A 763 18.33 16.70 33.65
C THR A 763 19.20 15.70 32.89
N TRP A 764 19.57 16.02 31.65
CA TRP A 764 20.44 15.19 30.82
C TRP A 764 21.28 16.04 29.85
N SER A 765 22.28 15.42 29.23
CA SER A 765 23.02 16.00 28.11
C SER A 765 22.31 15.69 26.79
N GLY A 766 22.06 16.72 26.00
CA GLY A 766 21.49 16.59 24.67
C GLY A 766 22.45 16.00 23.63
N ILE A 767 21.96 15.80 22.42
CA ILE A 767 22.73 15.26 21.29
C ILE A 767 23.00 16.33 20.23
N SER A 768 23.95 16.06 19.32
CA SER A 768 24.39 17.00 18.28
C SER A 768 23.37 17.21 17.15
N GLU A 769 22.48 16.24 16.96
CA GLU A 769 21.44 16.30 15.94
C GLU A 769 20.43 17.42 16.25
N ARG A 770 19.98 18.12 15.19
CA ARG A 770 19.13 19.31 15.33
C ARG A 770 17.65 18.94 15.37
N ASN A 771 16.85 19.77 16.03
CA ASN A 771 15.39 19.64 16.13
C ASN A 771 14.90 18.32 16.74
N VAL A 772 15.79 17.63 17.47
CA VAL A 772 15.44 16.42 18.21
C VAL A 772 14.57 16.77 19.40
N LYS A 773 13.65 15.86 19.73
CA LYS A 773 12.88 15.88 20.96
C LYS A 773 13.44 14.82 21.90
N TYR A 774 13.15 14.94 23.18
CA TYR A 774 13.50 13.97 24.19
C TYR A 774 12.23 13.37 24.77
N GLN A 775 12.13 12.05 24.70
CA GLN A 775 11.08 11.30 25.35
C GLN A 775 11.57 10.87 26.73
N ILE A 776 10.79 11.23 27.75
CA ILE A 776 11.01 10.81 29.12
C ILE A 776 10.20 9.54 29.34
N LEU A 777 10.87 8.49 29.78
CA LEU A 777 10.25 7.22 30.13
C LEU A 777 10.32 7.04 31.64
N ARG A 778 9.26 6.46 32.20
CA ARG A 778 9.21 6.06 33.59
C ARG A 778 8.68 4.64 33.69
N ASP A 779 9.45 3.80 34.37
CA ASP A 779 9.19 2.38 34.58
C ASP A 779 8.99 1.59 33.28
N ASP A 780 7.77 1.51 32.77
CA ASP A 780 7.32 0.69 31.64
C ASP A 780 6.91 1.49 30.40
N ARG A 781 6.87 2.83 30.47
CA ARG A 781 6.31 3.64 29.38
C ARG A 781 6.90 5.04 29.24
N PRO A 782 6.75 5.67 28.06
CA PRO A 782 6.88 7.11 27.92
C PRO A 782 5.80 7.88 28.69
N ILE A 783 6.19 8.99 29.33
CA ILE A 783 5.29 9.85 30.12
C ILE A 783 5.28 11.32 29.65
N ALA A 784 6.26 11.72 28.81
CA ALA A 784 6.33 13.05 28.23
C ALA A 784 7.29 13.06 27.04
N THR A 785 7.09 14.04 26.14
CA THR A 785 8.04 14.39 25.08
C THR A 785 8.28 15.90 25.12
N VAL A 786 9.54 16.32 25.21
CA VAL A 786 9.95 17.72 25.38
C VAL A 786 11.07 18.09 24.40
N THR A 787 11.34 19.38 24.21
CA THR A 787 12.48 19.87 23.42
C THR A 787 13.67 20.28 24.28
N ASP A 788 13.43 20.58 25.56
CA ASP A 788 14.47 20.98 26.51
C ASP A 788 15.25 19.77 27.03
N THR A 789 16.36 20.02 27.72
CA THR A 789 17.21 18.98 28.35
C THR A 789 16.91 18.77 29.84
N SER A 790 15.71 19.17 30.26
CA SER A 790 15.22 19.03 31.63
C SER A 790 13.72 18.79 31.64
N TYR A 791 13.22 18.06 32.64
CA TYR A 791 11.79 17.82 32.83
C TYR A 791 11.44 17.68 34.32
N SER A 792 10.25 18.15 34.71
CA SER A 792 9.74 18.02 36.08
C SER A 792 8.46 17.21 36.10
N VAL A 793 8.39 16.21 36.98
CA VAL A 793 7.24 15.29 37.09
C VAL A 793 6.91 15.03 38.56
N ASP A 794 5.69 14.60 38.87
CA ASP A 794 5.33 14.18 40.23
C ASP A 794 6.25 13.08 40.74
N HIS A 795 6.70 13.25 41.98
CA HIS A 795 7.60 12.32 42.64
C HIS A 795 6.92 10.98 42.91
N ARG A 796 7.63 9.89 42.63
CA ARG A 796 7.20 8.54 42.95
C ARG A 796 8.37 7.73 43.49
N ASP A 797 8.25 7.29 44.75
CA ASP A 797 9.29 6.50 45.41
C ASP A 797 9.66 5.26 44.58
N GLY A 798 10.96 5.11 44.32
CA GLY A 798 11.51 3.96 43.59
C GLY A 798 11.26 3.95 42.09
N ALA A 799 10.66 4.99 41.51
CA ALA A 799 10.45 5.09 40.07
C ALA A 799 11.77 5.12 39.31
N ARG A 800 11.83 4.42 38.18
CA ARG A 800 13.01 4.38 37.30
C ARG A 800 12.78 5.26 36.08
N TYR A 801 13.67 6.23 35.87
CA TYR A 801 13.61 7.17 34.76
C TYR A 801 14.64 6.88 33.70
N TYR A 802 14.26 7.15 32.45
CA TYR A 802 15.09 7.04 31.27
C TYR A 802 14.79 8.21 30.34
N VAL A 803 15.77 8.56 29.49
CA VAL A 803 15.56 9.55 28.44
C VAL A 803 16.08 8.99 27.12
N ARG A 804 15.33 9.17 26.04
CA ARG A 804 15.78 8.88 24.67
C ARG A 804 15.50 10.05 23.75
N ALA A 805 16.36 10.26 22.76
CA ALA A 805 16.13 11.20 21.68
C ALA A 805 15.17 10.61 20.63
N VAL A 806 14.38 11.51 20.02
CA VAL A 806 13.45 11.26 18.92
C VAL A 806 13.76 12.27 17.83
N ASP A 807 14.04 11.80 16.62
CA ASP A 807 14.33 12.66 15.48
C ASP A 807 13.04 13.22 14.84
N THR A 808 13.18 13.96 13.74
CA THR A 808 12.03 14.53 13.01
C THR A 808 11.27 13.52 12.15
N ALA A 809 11.81 12.32 11.96
CA ALA A 809 11.21 11.23 11.20
C ALA A 809 10.47 10.21 12.09
N ASP A 810 10.45 10.45 13.40
CA ASP A 810 9.96 9.58 14.46
C ASP A 810 10.75 8.26 14.58
N ASN A 811 12.09 8.32 14.45
CA ASN A 811 12.98 7.26 14.94
C ASN A 811 13.43 7.57 16.37
N TYR A 812 13.66 6.50 17.15
CA TYR A 812 13.97 6.58 18.57
C TYR A 812 15.35 5.98 18.82
N SER A 813 16.22 6.77 19.44
CA SER A 813 17.47 6.26 20.01
C SER A 813 17.18 5.20 21.10
N ALA A 814 18.20 4.40 21.45
CA ALA A 814 18.16 3.70 22.72
C ALA A 814 18.10 4.72 23.85
N SER A 815 17.39 4.41 24.95
CA SER A 815 17.38 5.30 26.09
C SER A 815 18.70 5.26 26.86
N THR A 816 18.89 6.22 27.75
CA THR A 816 19.86 6.09 28.85
C THR A 816 19.58 4.84 29.69
N GLU A 817 20.57 4.43 30.48
CA GLU A 817 20.32 3.51 31.60
C GLU A 817 19.34 4.12 32.63
N ALA A 818 18.75 3.26 33.46
CA ALA A 818 17.81 3.68 34.48
C ALA A 818 18.49 4.54 35.57
N VAL A 819 17.85 5.64 35.94
CA VAL A 819 18.15 6.38 37.17
C VAL A 819 16.94 6.31 38.08
N GLN A 820 17.13 5.79 39.28
CA GLN A 820 16.06 5.63 40.26
C GLN A 820 15.86 6.92 41.08
N ALA A 821 14.61 7.33 41.27
CA ALA A 821 14.29 8.39 42.21
C ALA A 821 14.45 7.90 43.66
N SER A 822 15.14 8.71 44.46
CA SER A 822 15.41 8.50 45.89
C SER A 822 14.57 9.42 46.78
#